data_AF-A0A2H0YFF1-F1
#
_entry.id   AF-A0A2H0YFF1-F1
#
_cell.length_a   1.000
_cell.length_b   1.000
_cell.length_c   1.000
_cell.angle_alpha   90.00
_cell.angle_beta   90.00
_cell.angle_gamma   90.00
#
_symmetry.space_group_name_H-M   'P 1'
#
loop_
_entity.id
_entity.type
_entity.pdbx_description
1 polymer ?
#
loop_
_entity_poly.entity_id
_entity_poly.type
_entity_poly.pdbx_seq_one_letter_code
_entity_poly.pdbx_strand_id
1 'polypeptide(L)'
;MEGVVQSVVGTRARLGLSFYKTNAPRPQGGFVQVNVSGGSLSSTVNQINLTRPSTNTPLAETLWTVAGYFAQTASMESGPGPRYSSADYTINNTADPYNYGTGGQPSYPSCAKSFVLYITDGEPCADGYLPATLKSYANGRSNYDCYDLNPGNPGRGGYCPAVGSFAASTFPTCNGGWQGGYVSGMEDVALYVHTNDLRTAATKDITGKQVLTLYSVFAFGKGSTLLRYAAINGGFEDFNGNDVPDLQSEWDNNGDGEPDSFYEAVDGQELEKSIRDAFSSILKRAASGTAASVLASGEGSGANLIQAVFYPRKRIGNDIIGWAGVVQDLWYYVDPLYTNSSVREDTVKDNILSLPDDNIVSIYFDTTDQMVKAKKYDSDQDGNIGALNSTILFEDLKNLWEAGKILWQRDLTAKPRTIYTTTDGSSLFDFSVANAGSLSALLDVQDENSDLNKTDDAEYLIRYIHGEDFIGMDRNVDGTDDFRSRTVSMDGVSNTWKLGDIINSTPKIVSWYRLNRYDRDYGDTTYGPCDDPLAYCQDPSQSDTADPNHFITTQAYKDRDTVYVGGNDGMLHAFRLGTLRLKWAGKGNYEAASLDSSGEMTGLGEERWAFIPKNALPYLRYQKEQDYCHLYTVDLTPTVFDASINGSASAVRDV
;
A
#
# COMPACT_ATOMS: atom_id res chain seq x y z
N MET A 1 -28.19 -4.38 14.66
CA MET A 1 -27.75 -3.26 13.81
C MET A 1 -26.25 -3.14 13.98
N GLU A 2 -25.54 -3.25 12.87
CA GLU A 2 -24.10 -3.03 12.80
C GLU A 2 -23.86 -1.54 12.53
N GLY A 3 -22.91 -0.91 13.22
CA GLY A 3 -22.54 0.49 13.02
C GLY A 3 -21.23 0.61 12.24
N VAL A 4 -20.82 1.84 11.90
CA VAL A 4 -19.61 2.13 11.10
C VAL A 4 -18.37 1.46 11.69
N VAL A 5 -18.16 1.59 13.01
CA VAL A 5 -17.01 1.03 13.72
C VAL A 5 -16.95 -0.50 13.59
N GLN A 6 -18.09 -1.19 13.66
CA GLN A 6 -18.12 -2.63 13.47
C GLN A 6 -17.83 -3.04 12.02
N SER A 7 -18.40 -2.33 11.05
CA SER A 7 -18.29 -2.66 9.62
C SER A 7 -16.93 -2.35 9.01
N VAL A 8 -16.31 -1.22 9.39
CA VAL A 8 -15.07 -0.72 8.76
C VAL A 8 -13.83 -1.15 9.55
N VAL A 9 -13.87 -0.97 10.88
CA VAL A 9 -12.70 -1.23 11.74
C VAL A 9 -12.60 -2.71 12.09
N GLY A 10 -13.70 -3.34 12.50
CA GLY A 10 -13.77 -4.79 12.74
C GLY A 10 -12.55 -5.37 13.49
N THR A 11 -11.90 -6.36 12.89
CA THR A 11 -10.64 -6.96 13.37
C THR A 11 -9.38 -6.33 12.75
N ARG A 12 -9.54 -5.30 11.91
CA ARG A 12 -8.47 -4.70 11.09
C ARG A 12 -7.60 -3.70 11.85
N ALA A 13 -8.10 -3.15 12.97
CA ALA A 13 -7.32 -2.29 13.86
C ALA A 13 -7.73 -2.43 15.33
N ARG A 14 -6.83 -2.03 16.24
CA ARG A 14 -7.14 -1.89 17.68
C ARG A 14 -7.70 -0.49 17.92
N LEU A 15 -8.77 -0.40 18.69
CA LEU A 15 -9.49 0.85 18.92
C LEU A 15 -9.53 1.20 20.41
N GLY A 16 -9.19 2.45 20.71
CA GLY A 16 -9.46 3.07 22.00
C GLY A 16 -10.55 4.13 21.88
N LEU A 17 -11.07 4.60 23.01
CA LEU A 17 -12.07 5.66 23.06
C LEU A 17 -11.71 6.64 24.17
N SER A 18 -11.69 7.92 23.82
CA SER A 18 -11.50 9.02 24.77
C SER A 18 -12.64 10.01 24.66
N PHE A 19 -12.97 10.67 25.77
CA PHE A 19 -13.99 11.71 25.83
C PHE A 19 -13.44 12.98 26.47
N TYR A 20 -14.09 14.10 26.17
CA TYR A 20 -13.88 15.34 26.91
C TYR A 20 -14.29 15.17 28.36
N LYS A 21 -13.53 15.78 29.26
CA LYS A 21 -13.83 15.70 30.69
C LYS A 21 -14.97 16.63 31.07
N THR A 22 -15.86 16.19 31.96
CA THR A 22 -17.02 16.96 32.43
C THR A 22 -16.65 18.04 33.45
N ASN A 23 -17.15 19.26 33.27
CA ASN A 23 -16.86 20.42 34.13
C ASN A 23 -17.33 20.28 35.60
N ALA A 24 -16.39 20.13 36.55
CA ALA A 24 -16.37 20.77 37.89
C ALA A 24 -15.21 20.28 38.79
N PRO A 25 -14.55 21.13 39.61
CA PRO A 25 -14.33 22.57 39.46
C PRO A 25 -13.02 22.90 38.70
N ARG A 26 -12.22 21.90 38.29
CA ARG A 26 -10.98 22.05 37.49
C ARG A 26 -10.65 20.86 36.54
N PRO A 27 -11.59 20.27 35.78
CA PRO A 27 -11.21 19.21 34.85
C PRO A 27 -10.76 19.82 33.51
N GLN A 28 -9.46 19.81 33.28
CA GLN A 28 -8.84 20.15 31.99
C GLN A 28 -8.65 18.88 31.14
N GLY A 29 -8.70 19.03 29.82
CA GLY A 29 -8.45 17.94 28.87
C GLY A 29 -9.52 16.87 28.79
N GLY A 30 -9.08 15.65 28.44
CA GLY A 30 -9.94 14.49 28.25
C GLY A 30 -9.65 13.36 29.22
N PHE A 31 -10.25 12.20 28.96
CA PHE A 31 -9.89 10.96 29.61
C PHE A 31 -10.11 9.77 28.67
N VAL A 32 -9.29 8.74 28.82
CA VAL A 32 -9.37 7.47 28.10
C VAL A 32 -10.44 6.60 28.77
N GLN A 33 -11.56 6.44 28.09
CA GLN A 33 -12.67 5.61 28.55
C GLN A 33 -12.45 4.13 28.22
N VAL A 34 -11.87 3.85 27.05
CA VAL A 34 -11.53 2.50 26.61
C VAL A 34 -10.08 2.50 26.14
N ASN A 35 -9.23 1.71 26.79
CA ASN A 35 -7.83 1.55 26.42
C ASN A 35 -7.71 0.83 25.07
N VAL A 36 -6.79 1.27 24.21
CA VAL A 36 -6.43 0.59 22.96
C VAL A 36 -5.93 -0.84 23.23
N SER A 37 -5.24 -1.01 24.36
CA SER A 37 -4.53 -2.22 24.73
C SER A 37 -5.43 -3.38 25.16
N GLY A 38 -6.59 -3.07 25.75
CA GLY A 38 -7.48 -4.03 26.42
C GLY A 38 -8.97 -3.84 26.15
N GLY A 39 -9.35 -2.87 25.33
CA GLY A 39 -10.73 -2.66 24.91
C GLY A 39 -11.16 -3.71 23.88
N SER A 40 -12.29 -4.38 24.12
CA SER A 40 -12.98 -5.10 23.04
C SER A 40 -13.72 -4.10 22.17
N LEU A 41 -13.87 -4.40 20.88
CA LEU A 41 -14.72 -3.60 19.97
C LEU A 41 -16.13 -3.38 20.55
N SER A 42 -16.67 -4.40 21.22
CA SER A 42 -17.95 -4.33 21.92
C SER A 42 -17.95 -3.33 23.08
N SER A 43 -16.85 -3.20 23.83
CA SER A 43 -16.74 -2.22 24.92
C SER A 43 -16.74 -0.80 24.38
N THR A 44 -16.03 -0.53 23.28
CA THR A 44 -16.01 0.78 22.61
C THR A 44 -17.39 1.16 22.08
N VAL A 45 -18.04 0.25 21.35
CA VAL A 45 -19.40 0.46 20.82
C VAL A 45 -20.40 0.73 21.95
N ASN A 46 -20.32 -0.02 23.04
CA ASN A 46 -21.21 0.19 24.19
C ASN A 46 -21.03 1.59 24.80
N GLN A 47 -19.78 2.05 24.95
CA GLN A 47 -19.52 3.37 25.51
C GLN A 47 -19.97 4.50 24.58
N ILE A 48 -19.81 4.35 23.25
CA ILE A 48 -20.35 5.30 22.26
C ILE A 48 -21.87 5.40 22.38
N ASN A 49 -22.59 4.27 22.48
CA ASN A 49 -24.05 4.26 22.56
C ASN A 49 -24.61 4.79 23.89
N LEU A 50 -23.85 4.68 24.98
CA LEU A 50 -24.32 5.04 26.32
C LEU A 50 -23.92 6.47 26.74
N THR A 51 -22.85 7.01 26.17
CA THR A 51 -22.31 8.31 26.58
C THR A 51 -23.06 9.45 25.88
N ARG A 52 -23.50 10.44 26.65
CA ARG A 52 -24.15 11.64 26.13
C ARG A 52 -23.20 12.85 26.20
N PRO A 53 -23.08 13.66 25.13
CA PRO A 53 -22.34 14.93 25.18
C PRO A 53 -22.89 15.82 26.30
N SER A 54 -22.03 16.33 27.18
CA SER A 54 -22.47 17.03 28.40
C SER A 54 -21.44 18.02 28.97
N THR A 55 -20.44 18.41 28.18
CA THR A 55 -19.32 19.24 28.67
C THR A 55 -18.84 20.25 27.63
N ASN A 56 -17.92 21.10 28.06
CA ASN A 56 -17.16 22.05 27.25
C ASN A 56 -16.23 21.34 26.26
N THR A 57 -15.56 22.11 25.39
CA THR A 57 -14.77 21.62 24.25
C THR A 57 -13.28 21.95 24.43
N PRO A 58 -12.53 21.28 25.33
CA PRO A 58 -11.09 21.48 25.53
C PRO A 58 -10.29 20.71 24.46
N LEU A 59 -10.25 21.26 23.24
CA LEU A 59 -9.72 20.54 22.08
C LEU A 59 -8.24 20.18 22.24
N ALA A 60 -7.40 21.18 22.48
CA ALA A 60 -5.97 20.99 22.50
C ALA A 60 -5.52 20.20 23.74
N GLU A 61 -6.11 20.46 24.93
CA GLU A 61 -5.78 19.66 26.11
C GLU A 61 -6.24 18.21 26.00
N THR A 62 -7.35 17.94 25.33
CA THR A 62 -7.79 16.54 25.11
C THR A 62 -6.82 15.82 24.19
N LEU A 63 -6.41 16.44 23.07
CA LEU A 63 -5.39 15.87 22.19
C LEU A 63 -4.07 15.66 22.95
N TRP A 64 -3.70 16.61 23.82
CA TRP A 64 -2.53 16.47 24.69
C TRP A 64 -2.66 15.33 25.70
N THR A 65 -3.84 15.11 26.29
CA THR A 65 -4.11 13.95 27.14
C THR A 65 -3.93 12.64 26.37
N VAL A 66 -4.42 12.57 25.13
CA VAL A 66 -4.21 11.40 24.26
C VAL A 66 -2.72 11.20 23.97
N ALA A 67 -1.97 12.27 23.71
CA ALA A 67 -0.51 12.20 23.55
C ALA A 67 0.18 11.60 24.78
N GLY A 68 -0.20 12.05 25.98
CA GLY A 68 0.31 11.51 27.24
C GLY A 68 -0.05 10.03 27.48
N TYR A 69 -1.23 9.61 27.02
CA TYR A 69 -1.63 8.21 27.04
C TYR A 69 -0.76 7.34 26.12
N PHE A 70 -0.46 7.78 24.90
CA PHE A 70 0.45 7.08 24.00
C PHE A 70 1.91 7.14 24.45
N ALA A 71 2.32 8.24 25.08
CA ALA A 71 3.63 8.41 25.71
C ALA A 71 3.81 7.59 26.99
N GLN A 72 2.72 7.13 27.62
CA GLN A 72 2.71 6.44 28.92
C GLN A 72 3.48 7.20 30.01
N THR A 73 3.29 8.52 30.08
CA THR A 73 3.92 9.40 31.08
C THR A 73 2.89 10.28 31.77
N ALA A 74 3.19 10.71 33.00
CA ALA A 74 2.32 11.60 33.76
C ALA A 74 2.57 13.10 33.47
N SER A 75 3.75 13.45 32.96
CA SER A 75 4.14 14.84 32.68
C SER A 75 5.08 14.88 31.47
N MET A 76 4.92 15.93 30.65
CA MET A 76 5.75 16.25 29.47
C MET A 76 5.95 17.76 29.42
N GLU A 77 7.05 18.22 28.80
CA GLU A 77 7.32 19.65 28.56
C GLU A 77 7.34 20.56 29.81
N SER A 78 7.52 19.98 31.01
CA SER A 78 7.58 20.68 32.32
C SER A 78 6.37 21.56 32.67
N GLY A 79 5.30 21.51 31.88
CA GLY A 79 4.09 22.30 32.02
C GLY A 79 2.89 21.50 32.53
N PRO A 80 1.68 22.09 32.49
CA PRO A 80 0.45 21.38 32.82
C PRO A 80 0.16 20.22 31.85
N GLY A 81 -0.48 19.17 32.37
CA GLY A 81 -0.76 17.94 31.60
C GLY A 81 0.51 17.11 31.33
N PRO A 82 0.45 16.14 30.39
CA PRO A 82 -0.75 15.69 29.66
C PRO A 82 -1.75 14.92 30.54
N ARG A 83 -1.35 14.50 31.75
CA ARG A 83 -2.22 13.89 32.76
C ARG A 83 -2.69 14.93 33.78
N TYR A 84 -3.84 15.56 33.54
CA TYR A 84 -4.40 16.60 34.42
C TYR A 84 -4.96 16.02 35.73
N SER A 85 -5.33 14.75 35.73
CA SER A 85 -5.73 13.95 36.88
C SER A 85 -5.27 12.51 36.72
N SER A 86 -4.99 11.85 37.84
CA SER A 86 -4.62 10.43 37.84
C SER A 86 -5.69 9.52 37.21
N ALA A 87 -6.95 9.99 37.11
CA ALA A 87 -8.03 9.24 36.46
C ALA A 87 -8.09 9.40 34.94
N ASP A 88 -7.33 10.34 34.33
CA ASP A 88 -7.47 10.65 32.90
C ASP A 88 -7.00 9.50 32.01
N TYR A 89 -5.93 8.83 32.40
CA TYR A 89 -5.50 7.57 31.81
C TYR A 89 -4.63 6.80 32.79
N THR A 90 -4.51 5.51 32.56
CA THR A 90 -3.67 4.61 33.36
C THR A 90 -2.30 4.48 32.70
N ILE A 91 -1.25 4.48 33.51
CA ILE A 91 0.14 4.27 33.08
C ILE A 91 0.60 2.91 33.61
N ASN A 92 0.66 1.92 32.74
CA ASN A 92 1.24 0.60 32.96
C ASN A 92 1.16 -0.23 31.67
N ASN A 93 1.86 -1.37 31.65
CA ASN A 93 1.86 -2.28 30.49
C ASN A 93 0.45 -2.76 30.08
N THR A 94 -0.50 -2.87 31.00
CA THR A 94 -1.86 -3.32 30.66
C THR A 94 -2.66 -2.23 29.94
N ALA A 95 -2.38 -0.95 30.20
CA ALA A 95 -3.04 0.19 29.59
C ALA A 95 -2.27 0.76 28.39
N ASP A 96 -1.00 0.39 28.21
CA ASP A 96 -0.11 0.87 27.17
C ASP A 96 -0.64 0.56 25.74
N PRO A 97 -0.98 1.57 24.92
CA PRO A 97 -1.47 1.39 23.55
C PRO A 97 -0.59 0.52 22.66
N TYR A 98 0.72 0.61 22.84
CA TYR A 98 1.68 -0.12 22.04
C TYR A 98 1.95 -1.52 22.57
N ASN A 99 1.42 -1.90 23.74
CA ASN A 99 1.56 -3.25 24.23
C ASN A 99 0.50 -4.18 23.59
N TYR A 100 0.96 -5.16 22.83
CA TYR A 100 0.15 -6.21 22.20
C TYR A 100 0.12 -7.51 23.02
N GLY A 101 0.87 -7.58 24.12
CA GLY A 101 0.88 -8.75 24.98
C GLY A 101 -0.35 -8.81 25.89
N THR A 102 -0.64 -10.02 26.40
CA THR A 102 -1.83 -10.28 27.23
C THR A 102 -1.49 -10.23 28.72
N GLY A 103 -2.43 -9.78 29.55
CA GLY A 103 -2.26 -9.76 31.01
C GLY A 103 -1.12 -8.85 31.52
N GLY A 104 -0.78 -7.79 30.77
CA GLY A 104 0.31 -6.87 31.11
C GLY A 104 1.70 -7.39 30.77
N GLN A 105 1.81 -8.55 30.11
CA GLN A 105 3.07 -8.99 29.51
C GLN A 105 3.45 -8.05 28.36
N PRO A 106 4.68 -7.52 28.30
CA PRO A 106 5.10 -6.62 27.25
C PRO A 106 5.34 -7.37 25.94
N SER A 107 4.72 -6.92 24.86
CA SER A 107 5.02 -7.29 23.48
C SER A 107 4.82 -6.04 22.62
N TYR A 108 5.91 -5.50 22.10
CA TYR A 108 5.93 -4.21 21.41
C TYR A 108 6.40 -4.39 19.96
N PRO A 109 5.47 -4.52 18.99
CA PRO A 109 5.82 -4.61 17.58
C PRO A 109 6.47 -3.32 17.08
N SER A 110 7.51 -3.43 16.24
CA SER A 110 8.25 -2.28 15.73
C SER A 110 7.55 -1.46 14.65
N CYS A 111 6.45 -1.96 14.07
CA CYS A 111 5.75 -1.36 12.94
C CYS A 111 4.38 -0.75 13.28
N ALA A 112 4.06 -0.57 14.56
CA ALA A 112 2.76 -0.07 14.98
C ALA A 112 2.57 1.43 14.64
N LYS A 113 1.76 1.73 13.62
CA LYS A 113 1.31 3.09 13.31
C LYS A 113 0.13 3.49 14.18
N SER A 114 0.07 4.76 14.59
CA SER A 114 -0.94 5.27 15.53
C SER A 114 -1.69 6.46 14.95
N PHE A 115 -3.01 6.42 15.07
CA PHE A 115 -3.92 7.40 14.49
C PHE A 115 -4.91 7.89 15.55
N VAL A 116 -5.33 9.15 15.44
CA VAL A 116 -6.37 9.77 16.26
C VAL A 116 -7.47 10.27 15.34
N LEU A 117 -8.64 9.66 15.38
CA LEU A 117 -9.85 10.21 14.77
C LEU A 117 -10.55 11.12 15.80
N TYR A 118 -10.53 12.42 15.54
CA TYR A 118 -10.99 13.45 16.45
C TYR A 118 -12.30 14.04 15.96
N ILE A 119 -13.39 13.80 16.69
CA ILE A 119 -14.74 14.24 16.30
C ILE A 119 -15.18 15.35 17.25
N THR A 120 -15.55 16.52 16.70
CA THR A 120 -16.00 17.67 17.49
C THR A 120 -17.11 18.42 16.79
N ASP A 121 -18.02 19.03 17.54
CA ASP A 121 -19.17 19.80 17.03
C ASP A 121 -18.93 21.32 17.00
N GLY A 122 -17.72 21.76 17.36
CA GLY A 122 -17.39 23.18 17.40
C GLY A 122 -15.95 23.49 17.75
N GLU A 123 -15.70 24.79 17.71
CA GLU A 123 -14.45 25.47 18.07
C GLU A 123 -14.16 25.38 19.59
N PRO A 124 -12.90 25.59 20.02
CA PRO A 124 -12.48 25.34 21.39
C PRO A 124 -13.21 26.24 22.39
N CYS A 125 -13.65 25.62 23.48
CA CYS A 125 -14.45 26.25 24.52
C CYS A 125 -13.98 25.69 25.87
N ALA A 126 -13.07 26.40 26.56
CA ALA A 126 -12.29 25.96 27.73
C ALA A 126 -10.94 25.29 27.43
N ASP A 127 -10.16 25.91 26.55
CA ASP A 127 -8.78 25.52 26.24
C ASP A 127 -7.74 26.34 27.07
N GLY A 128 -6.47 26.35 26.67
CA GLY A 128 -5.45 27.26 27.16
C GLY A 128 -4.68 26.83 28.41
N TYR A 129 -4.86 25.62 28.93
CA TYR A 129 -4.04 25.05 30.01
C TYR A 129 -2.98 24.07 29.52
N LEU A 130 -2.23 24.48 28.50
CA LEU A 130 -1.11 23.75 27.90
C LEU A 130 0.27 24.25 28.39
N PRO A 131 1.35 23.45 28.24
CA PRO A 131 2.74 23.90 28.39
C PRO A 131 3.05 25.11 27.51
N ALA A 132 3.89 26.03 28.01
CA ALA A 132 4.24 27.25 27.27
C ALA A 132 4.98 26.96 25.96
N THR A 133 5.77 25.89 25.91
CA THR A 133 6.46 25.42 24.69
C THR A 133 5.50 24.89 23.63
N LEU A 134 4.29 24.50 24.04
CA LEU A 134 3.29 23.89 23.17
C LEU A 134 2.29 24.89 22.62
N LYS A 135 1.97 25.98 23.33
CA LYS A 135 0.99 27.01 22.91
C LYS A 135 1.33 27.83 21.65
N SER A 136 2.51 27.60 21.07
CA SER A 136 3.02 28.33 19.91
C SER A 136 4.03 27.46 19.16
N TYR A 137 3.78 26.15 19.18
CA TYR A 137 4.67 25.17 18.60
C TYR A 137 4.74 25.30 17.08
N ALA A 138 3.61 25.57 16.41
CA ALA A 138 3.53 25.84 14.98
C ALA A 138 4.22 27.15 14.60
N ASN A 139 4.37 28.10 15.53
CA ASN A 139 4.99 29.38 15.24
C ASN A 139 6.43 29.25 14.72
N GLY A 140 6.63 29.72 13.49
CA GLY A 140 7.91 29.63 12.78
C GLY A 140 8.28 28.23 12.29
N ARG A 141 7.38 27.24 12.42
CA ARG A 141 7.53 25.87 11.90
C ARG A 141 6.54 25.58 10.78
N SER A 142 5.29 26.01 10.92
CA SER A 142 4.23 25.81 9.93
C SER A 142 3.62 27.15 9.52
N ASN A 143 3.16 27.24 8.27
CA ASN A 143 2.35 28.38 7.82
C ASN A 143 0.93 28.34 8.39
N TYR A 144 0.48 27.16 8.82
CA TYR A 144 -0.86 26.89 9.35
C TYR A 144 -0.86 27.07 10.87
N ASP A 145 -0.58 28.30 11.31
CA ASP A 145 -0.38 28.70 12.72
C ASP A 145 -1.50 29.66 13.15
N CYS A 146 -2.30 29.31 14.16
CA CYS A 146 -3.27 30.22 14.76
C CYS A 146 -2.69 30.81 16.06
N TYR A 147 -3.15 32.01 16.44
CA TYR A 147 -2.64 32.67 17.64
C TYR A 147 -3.71 33.39 18.44
N ASP A 148 -3.39 33.63 19.71
CA ASP A 148 -4.23 34.37 20.64
C ASP A 148 -4.27 35.87 20.31
N LEU A 149 -5.47 36.44 20.19
CA LEU A 149 -5.64 37.87 19.96
C LEU A 149 -5.24 38.75 21.17
N ASN A 150 -5.10 38.16 22.37
CA ASN A 150 -4.66 38.86 23.58
C ASN A 150 -3.84 37.93 24.50
N PRO A 151 -2.53 37.73 24.25
CA PRO A 151 -1.70 36.80 25.01
C PRO A 151 -1.55 37.16 26.51
N GLY A 152 -1.88 38.39 26.91
CA GLY A 152 -1.88 38.84 28.31
C GLY A 152 -3.22 38.73 29.04
N ASN A 153 -4.30 38.33 28.36
CA ASN A 153 -5.63 38.18 28.95
C ASN A 153 -6.37 37.03 28.24
N PRO A 154 -6.28 35.78 28.75
CA PRO A 154 -6.76 34.56 28.09
C PRO A 154 -8.29 34.48 27.82
N GLY A 155 -9.03 35.59 27.86
CA GLY A 155 -10.48 35.65 27.75
C GLY A 155 -11.04 36.12 26.41
N ARG A 156 -10.23 36.28 25.35
CA ARG A 156 -10.60 37.10 24.16
C ARG A 156 -10.43 36.45 22.78
N GLY A 157 -10.58 35.13 22.68
CA GLY A 157 -10.67 34.39 21.42
C GLY A 157 -9.35 34.25 20.66
N GLY A 158 -9.29 33.27 19.76
CA GLY A 158 -8.16 33.04 18.87
C GLY A 158 -8.43 33.50 17.44
N TYR A 159 -7.35 33.62 16.67
CA TYR A 159 -7.37 34.03 15.29
C TYR A 159 -6.50 33.10 14.44
N CYS A 160 -7.09 32.57 13.38
CA CYS A 160 -6.37 31.86 12.34
C CYS A 160 -6.19 32.79 11.13
N PRO A 161 -4.95 33.11 10.73
CA PRO A 161 -4.68 33.92 9.54
C PRO A 161 -5.11 33.18 8.27
N ALA A 162 -5.36 33.92 7.18
CA ALA A 162 -5.63 33.31 5.87
C ALA A 162 -4.34 32.73 5.29
N VAL A 163 -4.39 31.49 4.81
CA VAL A 163 -3.27 30.79 4.17
C VAL A 163 -3.81 30.05 2.94
N GLY A 164 -3.25 30.34 1.76
CA GLY A 164 -3.71 29.72 0.51
C GLY A 164 -5.19 29.97 0.23
N SER A 165 -5.96 28.90 0.05
CA SER A 165 -7.42 28.91 -0.16
C SER A 165 -8.24 29.11 1.12
N PHE A 166 -7.61 28.99 2.30
CA PHE A 166 -8.32 29.04 3.58
C PHE A 166 -8.50 30.48 4.05
N ALA A 167 -9.76 30.88 4.24
CA ALA A 167 -10.09 32.19 4.75
C ALA A 167 -9.67 32.34 6.23
N ALA A 168 -9.27 33.56 6.59
CA ALA A 168 -9.01 33.90 7.98
C ALA A 168 -10.28 33.74 8.81
N SER A 169 -10.15 33.24 10.03
CA SER A 169 -11.27 33.07 10.94
C SER A 169 -10.93 33.49 12.36
N THR A 170 -11.97 33.90 13.08
CA THR A 170 -11.94 34.18 14.52
C THR A 170 -12.96 33.28 15.17
N PHE A 171 -12.59 32.59 16.24
CA PHE A 171 -13.54 31.77 16.99
C PHE A 171 -13.98 32.44 18.29
N PRO A 172 -15.26 32.26 18.69
CA PRO A 172 -15.92 33.08 19.68
C PRO A 172 -15.42 32.82 21.11
N THR A 173 -15.53 33.84 21.95
CA THR A 173 -15.42 33.71 23.40
C THR A 173 -16.66 33.00 23.93
N CYS A 174 -16.53 31.77 24.42
CA CYS A 174 -17.60 31.15 25.20
C CYS A 174 -17.81 31.90 26.52
N ASN A 175 -19.05 32.24 26.87
CA ASN A 175 -19.34 33.02 28.06
C ASN A 175 -19.30 32.14 29.33
N GLY A 176 -18.10 31.91 29.87
CA GLY A 176 -17.88 31.10 31.07
C GLY A 176 -16.78 31.70 31.92
N GLY A 177 -17.13 32.67 32.77
CA GLY A 177 -16.19 33.21 33.75
C GLY A 177 -15.49 32.09 34.53
N TRP A 178 -14.19 32.26 34.74
CA TRP A 178 -13.27 31.45 35.56
C TRP A 178 -12.28 30.53 34.80
N GLN A 179 -11.08 31.08 34.56
CA GLN A 179 -9.75 30.40 34.55
C GLN A 179 -9.56 29.18 33.62
N GLY A 180 -9.92 29.30 32.35
CA GLY A 180 -9.38 28.53 31.22
C GLY A 180 -9.33 29.48 30.02
N GLY A 181 -8.22 29.53 29.29
CA GLY A 181 -8.04 30.54 28.25
C GLY A 181 -8.74 30.12 26.94
N TYR A 182 -9.50 30.99 26.30
CA TYR A 182 -10.05 30.71 24.96
C TYR A 182 -8.95 30.88 23.91
N VAL A 183 -8.05 29.90 23.85
CA VAL A 183 -6.72 29.99 23.23
C VAL A 183 -6.64 29.03 22.03
N SER A 184 -5.96 29.44 20.96
CA SER A 184 -5.54 28.52 19.88
C SER A 184 -4.50 27.52 20.40
N GLY A 185 -4.35 26.37 19.77
CA GLY A 185 -3.40 25.38 20.28
C GLY A 185 -3.65 23.95 19.85
N MET A 186 -4.82 23.64 19.28
CA MET A 186 -5.08 22.29 18.77
C MET A 186 -4.14 21.97 17.61
N GLU A 187 -3.92 22.93 16.71
CA GLU A 187 -3.00 22.88 15.60
C GLU A 187 -1.53 22.79 16.04
N ASP A 188 -1.18 23.42 17.16
CA ASP A 188 0.15 23.32 17.76
C ASP A 188 0.41 21.92 18.33
N VAL A 189 -0.55 21.43 19.12
CA VAL A 189 -0.49 20.08 19.70
C VAL A 189 -0.46 19.06 18.58
N ALA A 190 -1.26 19.24 17.52
CA ALA A 190 -1.29 18.40 16.34
C ALA A 190 0.09 18.30 15.67
N LEU A 191 0.75 19.44 15.42
CA LEU A 191 2.11 19.44 14.86
C LEU A 191 3.10 18.74 15.78
N TYR A 192 3.03 19.01 17.09
CA TYR A 192 3.94 18.42 18.07
C TYR A 192 3.84 16.90 18.08
N VAL A 193 2.62 16.35 18.19
CA VAL A 193 2.41 14.90 18.29
C VAL A 193 2.74 14.17 16.98
N HIS A 194 2.73 14.88 15.85
CA HIS A 194 3.04 14.32 14.54
C HIS A 194 4.55 14.29 14.23
N THR A 195 5.33 15.21 14.80
CA THR A 195 6.75 15.39 14.46
C THR A 195 7.72 14.92 15.55
N ASN A 196 7.26 14.84 16.80
CA ASN A 196 8.08 14.48 17.95
C ASN A 196 7.81 13.05 18.42
N ASP A 197 8.88 12.36 18.79
CA ASP A 197 8.78 11.06 19.42
C ASP A 197 8.16 11.17 20.81
N LEU A 198 6.95 10.63 20.96
CA LEU A 198 6.22 10.65 22.22
C LEU A 198 6.84 9.74 23.29
N ARG A 199 7.67 8.76 22.90
CA ARG A 199 8.33 7.86 23.84
C ARG A 199 9.72 8.35 24.22
N THR A 200 9.87 8.73 25.49
CA THR A 200 11.18 9.06 26.07
C THR A 200 12.05 7.81 26.28
N ALA A 201 13.37 7.96 26.47
CA ALA A 201 14.28 6.83 26.71
C ALA A 201 13.86 5.89 27.86
N ALA A 202 13.11 6.38 28.85
CA ALA A 202 12.59 5.57 29.97
C ALA A 202 11.35 4.73 29.61
N THR A 203 10.67 5.07 28.51
CA THR A 203 9.42 4.47 28.03
C THR A 203 9.55 3.92 26.60
N LYS A 204 10.75 4.03 26.00
CA LYS A 204 11.02 3.68 24.61
C LYS A 204 11.26 2.19 24.47
N ASP A 205 10.13 1.49 24.41
CA ASP A 205 10.10 0.04 24.22
C ASP A 205 10.07 -0.36 22.72
N ILE A 206 10.04 0.64 21.82
CA ILE A 206 9.91 0.48 20.36
C ILE A 206 10.98 1.32 19.64
N THR A 207 11.52 0.80 18.54
CA THR A 207 12.51 1.51 17.71
C THR A 207 11.81 2.52 16.78
N GLY A 208 12.46 3.65 16.46
CA GLY A 208 11.89 4.71 15.62
C GLY A 208 11.19 5.82 16.42
N LYS A 209 10.62 6.82 15.74
CA LYS A 209 9.75 7.85 16.37
C LYS A 209 8.34 7.28 16.60
N GLN A 210 7.77 7.44 17.79
CA GLN A 210 6.36 7.15 18.05
C GLN A 210 5.54 8.44 17.94
N VAL A 211 4.88 8.63 16.81
CA VAL A 211 4.08 9.82 16.48
C VAL A 211 2.60 9.47 16.36
N LEU A 212 1.73 10.48 16.41
CA LEU A 212 0.30 10.36 16.16
C LEU A 212 -0.10 11.09 14.88
N THR A 213 -0.85 10.41 14.02
CA THR A 213 -1.49 11.03 12.85
C THR A 213 -2.93 11.41 13.18
N LEU A 214 -3.25 12.69 13.07
CA LEU A 214 -4.57 13.26 13.37
C LEU A 214 -5.46 13.24 12.12
N TYR A 215 -6.68 12.76 12.32
CA TYR A 215 -7.82 12.91 11.42
C TYR A 215 -8.87 13.71 12.18
N SER A 216 -9.41 14.77 11.60
CA SER A 216 -10.41 15.61 12.27
C SER A 216 -11.72 15.64 11.51
N VAL A 217 -12.82 15.49 12.25
CA VAL A 217 -14.18 15.48 11.73
C VAL A 217 -14.96 16.59 12.42
N PHE A 218 -15.34 17.60 11.65
CA PHE A 218 -16.25 18.65 12.12
C PHE A 218 -17.70 18.18 11.99
N ALA A 219 -18.28 17.76 13.09
CA ALA A 219 -19.64 17.26 13.16
C ALA A 219 -20.66 18.41 13.27
N PHE A 220 -21.74 18.32 12.51
CA PHE A 220 -22.83 19.30 12.47
C PHE A 220 -22.40 20.73 12.11
N GLY A 221 -21.31 20.90 11.33
CA GLY A 221 -20.74 22.18 10.96
C GLY A 221 -19.92 22.15 9.66
N LYS A 222 -19.56 23.32 9.13
CA LYS A 222 -18.69 23.51 7.95
C LYS A 222 -17.80 24.73 8.09
N GLY A 223 -16.67 24.73 7.39
CA GLY A 223 -15.77 25.87 7.24
C GLY A 223 -14.85 26.18 8.43
N SER A 224 -14.52 25.20 9.29
CA SER A 224 -13.56 25.45 10.38
C SER A 224 -12.13 25.56 9.85
N THR A 225 -11.53 26.76 9.93
CA THR A 225 -10.10 26.96 9.58
C THR A 225 -9.19 26.30 10.61
N LEU A 226 -9.54 26.35 11.90
CA LEU A 226 -8.72 25.79 12.98
C LEU A 226 -8.58 24.27 12.82
N LEU A 227 -9.69 23.57 12.56
CA LEU A 227 -9.66 22.11 12.39
C LEU A 227 -8.92 21.72 11.11
N ARG A 228 -9.03 22.49 10.02
CA ARG A 228 -8.18 22.31 8.83
C ARG A 228 -6.71 22.44 9.17
N TYR A 229 -6.31 23.48 9.92
CA TYR A 229 -4.91 23.70 10.28
C TYR A 229 -4.39 22.59 11.19
N ALA A 230 -5.22 22.11 12.13
CA ALA A 230 -4.90 20.94 12.93
C ALA A 230 -4.77 19.67 12.08
N ALA A 231 -5.65 19.46 11.09
CA ALA A 231 -5.59 18.32 10.18
C ALA A 231 -4.31 18.33 9.33
N ILE A 232 -3.92 19.50 8.80
CA ILE A 232 -2.69 19.68 8.04
C ILE A 232 -1.48 19.41 8.94
N ASN A 233 -1.36 20.14 10.06
CA ASN A 233 -0.22 20.03 10.97
C ASN A 233 -0.09 18.64 11.61
N GLY A 234 -1.22 17.97 11.87
CA GLY A 234 -1.24 16.66 12.53
C GLY A 234 -1.34 15.47 11.58
N GLY A 235 -1.55 15.69 10.29
CA GLY A 235 -1.94 14.65 9.34
C GLY A 235 -1.14 14.62 8.05
N PHE A 236 -0.20 15.54 7.82
CA PHE A 236 0.62 15.57 6.61
C PHE A 236 1.46 14.29 6.42
N GLU A 237 1.85 14.03 5.18
CA GLU A 237 2.83 13.01 4.80
C GLU A 237 4.10 13.74 4.36
N ASP A 238 5.12 13.76 5.23
CA ASP A 238 6.39 14.44 4.97
C ASP A 238 7.16 13.76 3.83
N PHE A 239 7.04 14.30 2.62
CA PHE A 239 7.67 13.72 1.42
C PHE A 239 9.10 14.21 1.22
N ASN A 240 9.47 15.35 1.80
CA ASN A 240 10.78 15.97 1.61
C ASN A 240 11.71 15.83 2.84
N GLY A 241 11.21 15.29 3.94
CA GLY A 241 11.96 14.96 5.16
C GLY A 241 12.26 16.17 6.05
N ASN A 242 11.47 17.25 5.96
CA ASN A 242 11.70 18.49 6.71
C ASN A 242 10.89 18.60 8.01
N ASP A 243 10.04 17.62 8.34
CA ASP A 243 9.09 17.60 9.46
C ASP A 243 8.11 18.82 9.45
N VAL A 244 7.76 19.38 8.27
CA VAL A 244 6.88 20.56 8.10
C VAL A 244 5.91 20.35 6.93
N PRO A 245 4.62 20.75 7.05
CA PRO A 245 3.68 20.71 5.93
C PRO A 245 3.85 21.92 4.99
N ASP A 246 4.94 21.98 4.23
CA ASP A 246 5.25 23.12 3.35
C ASP A 246 4.79 22.95 1.91
N LEU A 247 4.53 21.71 1.47
CA LEU A 247 4.03 21.41 0.13
C LEU A 247 2.55 21.05 0.18
N GLN A 248 1.76 21.58 -0.75
CA GLN A 248 0.33 21.23 -0.87
C GLN A 248 0.13 19.72 -1.01
N SER A 249 1.02 19.05 -1.77
CA SER A 249 0.98 17.60 -1.94
C SER A 249 1.24 16.80 -0.67
N GLU A 250 1.66 17.41 0.45
CA GLU A 250 1.86 16.68 1.71
C GLU A 250 0.58 16.55 2.52
N TRP A 251 -0.43 17.41 2.27
CA TRP A 251 -1.66 17.43 3.03
C TRP A 251 -2.94 17.39 2.17
N ASP A 252 -2.87 17.73 0.88
CA ASP A 252 -3.96 17.69 -0.11
C ASP A 252 -3.45 16.93 -1.34
N ASN A 253 -3.59 15.60 -1.30
CA ASN A 253 -3.09 14.75 -2.39
C ASN A 253 -4.11 14.62 -3.52
N ASN A 254 -5.40 14.71 -3.23
CA ASN A 254 -6.46 14.60 -4.23
C ASN A 254 -6.68 15.92 -5.00
N GLY A 255 -6.05 17.02 -4.57
CA GLY A 255 -6.08 18.32 -5.24
C GLY A 255 -7.43 19.03 -5.13
N ASP A 256 -8.26 18.65 -4.16
CA ASP A 256 -9.58 19.26 -3.96
C ASP A 256 -9.53 20.56 -3.15
N GLY A 257 -8.35 20.93 -2.65
CA GLY A 257 -8.12 22.14 -1.86
C GLY A 257 -8.45 21.99 -0.39
N GLU A 258 -8.80 20.79 0.07
CA GLU A 258 -9.04 20.42 1.47
C GLU A 258 -8.00 19.38 1.95
N PRO A 259 -7.68 19.34 3.26
CA PRO A 259 -6.74 18.34 3.75
C PRO A 259 -7.31 16.91 3.69
N ASP A 260 -6.52 15.94 3.23
CA ASP A 260 -6.88 14.51 3.15
C ASP A 260 -7.33 13.92 4.52
N SER A 261 -6.88 14.53 5.61
CA SER A 261 -7.16 14.13 7.00
C SER A 261 -8.32 14.93 7.63
N PHE A 262 -9.01 15.76 6.86
CA PHE A 262 -10.09 16.63 7.31
C PHE A 262 -11.43 16.24 6.69
N TYR A 263 -12.48 16.20 7.52
CA TYR A 263 -13.83 15.87 7.09
C TYR A 263 -14.83 16.81 7.78
N GLU A 264 -15.92 17.16 7.09
CA GLU A 264 -17.00 17.97 7.63
C GLU A 264 -18.34 17.30 7.32
N ALA A 265 -19.29 17.40 8.26
CA ALA A 265 -20.63 16.84 8.10
C ALA A 265 -21.65 17.79 8.71
N VAL A 266 -22.74 18.14 8.01
CA VAL A 266 -23.81 19.00 8.58
C VAL A 266 -24.94 18.22 9.23
N ASP A 267 -25.08 16.93 8.93
CA ASP A 267 -26.12 16.07 9.47
C ASP A 267 -25.61 14.66 9.80
N GLY A 268 -26.50 13.82 10.33
CA GLY A 268 -26.15 12.47 10.76
C GLY A 268 -25.75 11.52 9.62
N GLN A 269 -26.28 11.71 8.41
CA GLN A 269 -25.95 10.87 7.26
C GLN A 269 -24.57 11.23 6.71
N GLU A 270 -24.29 12.53 6.57
CA GLU A 270 -22.94 13.00 6.21
C GLU A 270 -21.90 12.61 7.27
N LEU A 271 -22.28 12.59 8.54
CA LEU A 271 -21.38 12.20 9.63
C LEU A 271 -21.04 10.71 9.55
N GLU A 272 -22.01 9.85 9.24
CA GLU A 272 -21.76 8.42 9.00
C GLU A 272 -20.75 8.23 7.86
N LYS A 273 -20.96 8.92 6.74
CA LYS A 273 -20.07 8.87 5.57
C LYS A 273 -18.66 9.37 5.91
N SER A 274 -18.55 10.54 6.53
CA SER A 274 -17.28 11.15 6.91
C SER A 274 -16.45 10.26 7.84
N ILE A 275 -17.09 9.63 8.83
CA ILE A 275 -16.41 8.70 9.74
C ILE A 275 -15.98 7.43 9.00
N ARG A 276 -16.80 6.90 8.09
CA ARG A 276 -16.47 5.74 7.25
C ARG A 276 -15.26 6.04 6.36
N ASP A 277 -15.25 7.19 5.69
CA ASP A 277 -14.18 7.60 4.79
C ASP A 277 -12.87 7.84 5.56
N ALA A 278 -12.94 8.49 6.73
CA ALA A 278 -11.79 8.68 7.61
C ALA A 278 -11.18 7.35 8.08
N PHE A 279 -12.00 6.39 8.52
CA PHE A 279 -11.49 5.06 8.89
C PHE A 279 -10.88 4.31 7.71
N SER A 280 -11.50 4.37 6.53
CA SER A 280 -10.96 3.76 5.31
C SER A 280 -9.62 4.37 4.93
N SER A 281 -9.47 5.69 5.01
CA SER A 281 -8.20 6.40 4.76
C SER A 281 -7.10 5.97 5.77
N ILE A 282 -7.44 5.93 7.07
CA ILE A 282 -6.54 5.44 8.12
C ILE A 282 -6.05 4.01 7.83
N LEU A 283 -6.95 3.09 7.49
CA LEU A 283 -6.59 1.70 7.20
C LEU A 283 -5.69 1.59 5.96
N LYS A 284 -5.95 2.38 4.90
CA LYS A 284 -5.09 2.46 3.71
C LYS A 284 -3.69 2.96 4.07
N ARG A 285 -3.55 3.98 4.91
CA ARG A 285 -2.25 4.53 5.34
C ARG A 285 -1.51 3.62 6.33
N ALA A 286 -2.24 2.83 7.10
CA ALA A 286 -1.68 1.83 8.03
C ALA A 286 -1.03 0.64 7.30
N ALA A 287 -1.54 0.28 6.13
CA ALA A 287 -1.11 -0.88 5.36
C ALA A 287 0.17 -0.59 4.54
N SER A 288 1.33 -0.58 5.19
CA SER A 288 2.62 -0.70 4.52
C SER A 288 2.97 -2.18 4.36
N GLY A 289 2.53 -2.81 3.26
CA GLY A 289 2.79 -4.23 3.02
C GLY A 289 3.36 -4.44 1.62
N THR A 290 4.66 -4.73 1.53
CA THR A 290 5.23 -5.42 0.37
C THR A 290 5.55 -6.84 0.83
N ALA A 291 4.65 -7.80 0.65
CA ALA A 291 5.07 -9.21 0.65
C ALA A 291 5.83 -9.43 -0.67
N ALA A 292 7.15 -9.51 -0.58
CA ALA A 292 7.99 -9.85 -1.71
C ALA A 292 7.98 -11.37 -1.87
N SER A 293 7.41 -11.88 -2.95
CA SER A 293 7.62 -13.29 -3.31
C SER A 293 8.69 -13.40 -4.37
N VAL A 294 9.70 -14.25 -4.11
CA VAL A 294 10.95 -14.33 -4.87
C VAL A 294 11.14 -15.72 -5.45
N LEU A 295 11.31 -15.81 -6.78
CA LEU A 295 11.69 -17.04 -7.47
C LEU A 295 12.96 -16.81 -8.29
N ALA A 296 13.99 -17.64 -8.07
CA ALA A 296 15.18 -17.68 -8.90
C ALA A 296 15.11 -18.83 -9.92
N SER A 297 15.39 -18.57 -11.20
CA SER A 297 15.52 -19.62 -12.23
C SER A 297 16.80 -19.44 -13.05
N GLY A 298 17.64 -20.47 -13.09
CA GLY A 298 18.83 -20.53 -13.91
C GLY A 298 19.70 -21.73 -13.56
N GLU A 299 20.64 -22.05 -14.46
CA GLU A 299 21.73 -23.00 -14.22
C GLU A 299 23.06 -22.24 -14.31
N GLY A 300 24.10 -22.69 -13.62
CA GLY A 300 25.38 -21.98 -13.61
C GLY A 300 25.32 -20.67 -12.83
N SER A 301 26.01 -19.64 -13.34
CA SER A 301 26.32 -18.45 -12.54
C SER A 301 25.35 -17.29 -12.63
N GLY A 302 24.36 -17.34 -13.51
CA GLY A 302 23.36 -16.29 -13.64
C GLY A 302 21.95 -16.87 -13.73
N ALA A 303 21.02 -16.21 -13.05
CA ALA A 303 19.61 -16.58 -12.97
C ALA A 303 18.74 -15.32 -12.96
N ASN A 304 17.49 -15.48 -13.37
CA ASN A 304 16.46 -14.44 -13.22
C ASN A 304 15.85 -14.54 -11.84
N LEU A 305 15.56 -13.39 -11.22
CA LEU A 305 14.94 -13.26 -9.91
C LEU A 305 13.64 -12.50 -10.04
N ILE A 306 12.53 -13.24 -10.09
CA ILE A 306 11.22 -12.63 -10.22
C ILE A 306 10.69 -12.28 -8.84
N GLN A 307 10.33 -11.01 -8.69
CA GLN A 307 9.75 -10.47 -7.48
C GLN A 307 8.36 -9.91 -7.77
N ALA A 308 7.34 -10.43 -7.07
CA ALA A 308 6.03 -9.79 -6.98
C ALA A 308 5.95 -8.94 -5.73
N VAL A 309 5.37 -7.75 -5.86
CA VAL A 309 5.21 -6.75 -4.82
C VAL A 309 3.81 -6.14 -4.93
N PHE A 310 3.18 -5.82 -3.80
CA PHE A 310 1.93 -5.09 -3.78
C PHE A 310 2.02 -3.82 -2.96
N TYR A 311 1.08 -2.92 -3.24
CA TYR A 311 0.91 -1.67 -2.52
C TYR A 311 -0.58 -1.42 -2.26
N PRO A 312 -1.04 -1.46 -1.00
CA PRO A 312 -2.40 -1.07 -0.64
C PRO A 312 -2.71 0.37 -1.07
N ARG A 313 -1.70 1.25 -1.00
CA ARG A 313 -1.69 2.62 -1.52
C ARG A 313 -0.29 2.91 -2.07
N LYS A 314 -0.18 3.33 -3.33
CA LYS A 314 1.07 3.70 -4.00
C LYS A 314 0.94 5.08 -4.63
N ARG A 315 1.92 5.95 -4.39
CA ARG A 315 2.10 7.17 -5.15
C ARG A 315 2.92 6.87 -6.41
N ILE A 316 2.41 7.29 -7.56
CA ILE A 316 3.07 7.20 -8.86
C ILE A 316 3.02 8.59 -9.48
N GLY A 317 4.16 9.30 -9.49
CA GLY A 317 4.19 10.72 -9.83
C GLY A 317 3.42 11.55 -8.80
N ASN A 318 2.41 12.30 -9.24
CA ASN A 318 1.51 13.04 -8.36
C ASN A 318 0.22 12.28 -8.05
N ASP A 319 -0.04 11.16 -8.71
CA ASP A 319 -1.27 10.41 -8.56
C ASP A 319 -1.09 9.32 -7.51
N ILE A 320 -2.13 9.07 -6.72
CA ILE A 320 -2.17 7.98 -5.74
C ILE A 320 -3.17 6.94 -6.19
N ILE A 321 -2.72 5.68 -6.29
CA ILE A 321 -3.59 4.55 -6.60
C ILE A 321 -3.59 3.55 -5.45
N GLY A 322 -4.77 3.00 -5.19
CA GLY A 322 -4.94 1.88 -4.27
C GLY A 322 -4.77 0.54 -4.97
N TRP A 323 -4.27 -0.45 -4.21
CA TRP A 323 -4.21 -1.86 -4.61
C TRP A 323 -3.46 -2.09 -5.93
N ALA A 324 -2.27 -1.53 -6.03
CA ALA A 324 -1.39 -1.67 -7.19
C ALA A 324 -0.44 -2.85 -7.01
N GLY A 325 -0.31 -3.70 -8.03
CA GLY A 325 0.70 -4.75 -8.08
C GLY A 325 1.86 -4.39 -8.99
N VAL A 326 3.03 -4.91 -8.65
CA VAL A 326 4.27 -4.82 -9.42
C VAL A 326 4.86 -6.21 -9.51
N VAL A 327 5.26 -6.62 -10.72
CA VAL A 327 6.12 -7.79 -10.93
C VAL A 327 7.36 -7.31 -11.66
N GLN A 328 8.52 -7.64 -11.14
CA GLN A 328 9.79 -7.25 -11.72
C GLN A 328 10.78 -8.41 -11.77
N ASP A 329 11.74 -8.29 -12.67
CA ASP A 329 12.85 -9.23 -12.81
C ASP A 329 14.17 -8.55 -12.48
N LEU A 330 14.99 -9.21 -11.67
CA LEU A 330 16.33 -8.79 -11.28
C LEU A 330 17.33 -9.90 -11.59
N TRP A 331 18.60 -9.56 -11.62
CA TRP A 331 19.63 -10.58 -11.74
C TRP A 331 19.88 -11.28 -10.41
N TYR A 332 20.12 -12.59 -10.47
CA TYR A 332 20.68 -13.37 -9.37
C TYR A 332 21.96 -14.06 -9.81
N TYR A 333 23.06 -13.67 -9.20
CA TYR A 333 24.38 -14.26 -9.44
C TYR A 333 24.69 -15.35 -8.42
N VAL A 334 25.24 -16.47 -8.90
CA VAL A 334 25.75 -17.57 -8.09
C VAL A 334 27.19 -17.88 -8.50
N ASP A 335 28.13 -17.72 -7.58
CA ASP A 335 29.52 -18.12 -7.78
C ASP A 335 29.61 -19.65 -8.04
N PRO A 336 30.33 -20.12 -9.08
CA PRO A 336 30.61 -21.54 -9.29
C PRO A 336 31.20 -22.28 -8.08
N LEU A 337 31.94 -21.57 -7.21
CA LEU A 337 32.51 -22.12 -5.98
C LEU A 337 31.55 -22.02 -4.78
N TYR A 338 30.34 -21.51 -4.99
CA TYR A 338 29.31 -21.26 -3.98
C TYR A 338 29.77 -20.38 -2.81
N THR A 339 30.80 -19.56 -3.02
CA THR A 339 31.31 -18.66 -1.97
C THR A 339 30.43 -17.44 -1.83
N ASN A 340 29.92 -16.92 -2.95
CA ASN A 340 29.13 -15.70 -3.01
C ASN A 340 27.87 -15.89 -3.87
N SER A 341 26.74 -15.40 -3.40
CA SER A 341 25.55 -15.17 -4.22
C SER A 341 25.00 -13.77 -3.96
N SER A 342 24.45 -13.13 -4.98
CA SER A 342 24.01 -11.74 -4.89
C SER A 342 22.83 -11.45 -5.81
N VAL A 343 21.91 -10.61 -5.32
CA VAL A 343 20.90 -9.96 -6.16
C VAL A 343 21.55 -8.74 -6.81
N ARG A 344 21.28 -8.51 -8.09
CA ARG A 344 21.90 -7.44 -8.88
C ARG A 344 20.85 -6.71 -9.72
N GLU A 345 21.03 -5.40 -9.86
CA GLU A 345 20.27 -4.59 -10.83
C GLU A 345 20.94 -4.66 -12.20
N ASP A 346 20.22 -4.38 -13.28
CA ASP A 346 20.79 -4.14 -14.61
C ASP A 346 21.21 -2.68 -14.73
N THR A 347 22.47 -2.40 -14.35
CA THR A 347 22.95 -1.03 -14.16
C THR A 347 23.10 -0.29 -15.48
N VAL A 348 23.58 -0.99 -16.50
CA VAL A 348 23.85 -0.46 -17.84
C VAL A 348 22.61 -0.53 -18.74
N LYS A 349 21.59 -1.31 -18.37
CA LYS A 349 20.35 -1.52 -19.15
C LYS A 349 20.62 -2.16 -20.50
N ASP A 350 21.46 -3.18 -20.51
CA ASP A 350 21.82 -3.97 -21.70
C ASP A 350 21.28 -5.40 -21.68
N ASN A 351 20.56 -5.79 -20.61
CA ASN A 351 20.08 -7.15 -20.37
C ASN A 351 21.20 -8.19 -20.34
N ILE A 352 22.42 -7.81 -19.97
CA ILE A 352 23.56 -8.69 -19.77
C ILE A 352 23.98 -8.56 -18.31
N LEU A 353 24.09 -9.68 -17.61
CA LEU A 353 24.65 -9.71 -16.26
C LEU A 353 26.18 -9.63 -16.34
N SER A 354 26.74 -8.44 -16.14
CA SER A 354 28.19 -8.21 -16.05
C SER A 354 28.63 -7.98 -14.62
N LEU A 355 29.53 -8.82 -14.09
CA LEU A 355 29.96 -8.72 -12.68
C LEU A 355 30.56 -7.37 -12.27
N PRO A 356 31.44 -6.73 -13.07
CA PRO A 356 31.98 -5.41 -12.71
C PRO A 356 31.05 -4.24 -13.02
N ASP A 357 30.10 -4.39 -13.95
CA ASP A 357 29.26 -3.27 -14.41
C ASP A 357 27.91 -3.22 -13.68
N ASP A 358 27.39 -4.37 -13.23
CA ASP A 358 26.11 -4.47 -12.51
C ASP A 358 26.27 -4.48 -11.00
N ASN A 359 25.67 -3.47 -10.36
CA ASN A 359 25.72 -3.29 -8.92
C ASN A 359 25.02 -4.40 -8.15
N ILE A 360 25.62 -4.81 -7.03
CA ILE A 360 24.99 -5.68 -6.04
C ILE A 360 23.97 -4.88 -5.23
N VAL A 361 22.80 -5.47 -5.03
CA VAL A 361 21.67 -4.84 -4.35
C VAL A 361 21.41 -5.55 -3.02
N SER A 362 21.30 -4.76 -1.95
CA SER A 362 20.82 -5.21 -0.64
C SER A 362 19.57 -4.42 -0.26
N ILE A 363 18.43 -5.09 -0.33
CA ILE A 363 17.13 -4.54 0.07
C ILE A 363 17.01 -4.65 1.58
N TYR A 364 16.64 -3.55 2.23
CA TYR A 364 16.47 -3.49 3.67
C TYR A 364 15.33 -2.55 4.06
N PHE A 365 14.73 -2.79 5.22
CA PHE A 365 13.79 -1.84 5.81
C PHE A 365 14.57 -0.77 6.58
N ASP A 366 14.45 0.48 6.17
CA ASP A 366 15.06 1.61 6.87
C ASP A 366 14.19 1.98 8.07
N THR A 367 14.73 1.80 9.28
CA THR A 367 13.99 2.06 10.52
C THR A 367 13.87 3.55 10.87
N THR A 368 14.65 4.42 10.21
CA THR A 368 14.58 5.87 10.40
C THR A 368 13.42 6.43 9.61
N ASP A 369 13.37 6.08 8.33
CA ASP A 369 12.40 6.61 7.37
C ASP A 369 11.16 5.71 7.24
N GLN A 370 11.14 4.57 7.95
CA GLN A 370 10.06 3.59 7.97
C GLN A 370 9.63 3.09 6.57
N MET A 371 10.59 2.97 5.66
CA MET A 371 10.36 2.58 4.27
C MET A 371 11.39 1.54 3.82
N VAL A 372 11.04 0.77 2.78
CA VAL A 372 11.97 -0.19 2.17
C VAL A 372 12.92 0.57 1.25
N LYS A 373 14.22 0.40 1.46
CA LYS A 373 15.28 1.01 0.66
C LYS A 373 16.22 -0.06 0.11
N ALA A 374 17.01 0.30 -0.88
CA ALA A 374 18.03 -0.54 -1.45
C ALA A 374 19.40 0.13 -1.36
N LYS A 375 20.39 -0.57 -0.80
CA LYS A 375 21.80 -0.21 -0.90
C LYS A 375 22.40 -0.85 -2.14
N LYS A 376 23.11 -0.05 -2.92
CA LYS A 376 23.82 -0.46 -4.11
C LYS A 376 25.31 -0.47 -3.83
N TYR A 377 25.95 -1.58 -4.15
CA TYR A 377 27.38 -1.75 -4.00
C TYR A 377 28.01 -2.00 -5.36
N ASP A 378 29.17 -1.39 -5.58
CA ASP A 378 30.02 -1.77 -6.70
C ASP A 378 30.42 -3.25 -6.53
N SER A 379 30.80 -3.89 -7.63
CA SER A 379 31.29 -5.27 -7.62
C SER A 379 32.62 -5.35 -8.35
N ASP A 380 33.49 -6.24 -7.89
CA ASP A 380 34.72 -6.56 -8.62
C ASP A 380 34.45 -7.59 -9.73
N GLN A 381 35.52 -7.95 -10.44
CA GLN A 381 35.51 -8.91 -11.55
C GLN A 381 35.19 -10.35 -11.10
N ASP A 382 35.31 -10.64 -9.81
CA ASP A 382 35.05 -11.95 -9.20
C ASP A 382 33.66 -12.00 -8.52
N GLY A 383 32.88 -10.92 -8.64
CA GLY A 383 31.54 -10.83 -8.10
C GLY A 383 31.46 -10.53 -6.60
N ASN A 384 32.57 -10.10 -5.97
CA ASN A 384 32.59 -9.73 -4.56
C ASN A 384 32.02 -8.32 -4.34
N ILE A 385 31.47 -8.12 -3.14
CA ILE A 385 30.97 -6.81 -2.72
C ILE A 385 32.10 -5.79 -2.58
N GLY A 386 31.95 -4.67 -3.28
CA GLY A 386 32.85 -3.53 -3.25
C GLY A 386 32.36 -2.40 -2.34
N ALA A 387 32.67 -1.16 -2.72
CA ALA A 387 32.25 0.02 -1.98
C ALA A 387 30.73 0.25 -2.09
N LEU A 388 30.14 0.86 -1.06
CA LEU A 388 28.77 1.37 -1.15
C LEU A 388 28.75 2.51 -2.19
N ASN A 389 28.00 2.32 -3.25
CA ASN A 389 27.81 3.28 -4.33
C ASN A 389 26.75 4.32 -3.93
N SER A 390 25.56 3.86 -3.56
CA SER A 390 24.41 4.70 -3.22
C SER A 390 23.34 3.96 -2.43
N THR A 391 22.44 4.72 -1.79
CA THR A 391 21.20 4.22 -1.20
C THR A 391 20.03 4.88 -1.93
N ILE A 392 19.11 4.08 -2.44
CA ILE A 392 17.94 4.52 -3.22
C ILE A 392 16.66 3.91 -2.66
N LEU A 393 15.50 4.38 -3.13
CA LEU A 393 14.24 3.68 -2.88
C LEU A 393 14.25 2.33 -3.61
N PHE A 394 13.54 1.36 -3.05
CA PHE A 394 13.44 0.03 -3.66
C PHE A 394 12.82 0.09 -5.07
N GLU A 395 11.89 1.02 -5.28
CA GLU A 395 11.20 1.25 -6.55
C GLU A 395 12.10 1.83 -7.64
N ASP A 396 13.22 2.46 -7.27
CA ASP A 396 14.17 3.08 -8.20
C ASP A 396 15.23 2.09 -8.70
N LEU A 397 15.16 0.82 -8.29
CA LEU A 397 16.06 -0.22 -8.75
C LEU A 397 15.93 -0.42 -10.27
N LYS A 398 17.08 -0.59 -10.92
CA LYS A 398 17.10 -0.87 -12.35
C LYS A 398 16.82 -2.36 -12.60
N ASN A 399 15.55 -2.73 -12.68
CA ASN A 399 15.11 -4.08 -13.05
C ASN A 399 15.39 -4.44 -14.52
N LEU A 400 15.36 -5.71 -14.90
CA LEU A 400 15.39 -6.12 -16.32
C LEU A 400 14.11 -5.68 -17.03
N TRP A 401 12.99 -5.89 -16.37
CA TRP A 401 11.67 -5.40 -16.77
C TRP A 401 10.75 -5.29 -15.57
N GLU A 402 9.70 -4.48 -15.71
CA GLU A 402 8.64 -4.31 -14.72
C GLU A 402 7.27 -4.40 -15.40
N ALA A 403 6.53 -5.48 -15.15
CA ALA A 403 5.27 -5.75 -15.83
C ALA A 403 4.19 -4.69 -15.55
N GLY A 404 4.15 -4.13 -14.34
CA GLY A 404 3.20 -3.08 -13.97
C GLY A 404 3.37 -1.81 -14.82
N LYS A 405 4.60 -1.27 -14.87
CA LYS A 405 4.95 -0.14 -15.73
C LYS A 405 4.75 -0.43 -17.22
N ILE A 406 5.09 -1.63 -17.69
CA ILE A 406 4.92 -2.01 -19.10
C ILE A 406 3.44 -2.09 -19.49
N LEU A 407 2.60 -2.67 -18.62
CA LEU A 407 1.14 -2.67 -18.80
C LEU A 407 0.55 -1.26 -18.75
N TRP A 408 1.08 -0.39 -17.90
CA TRP A 408 0.70 1.02 -17.85
C TRP A 408 1.03 1.73 -19.18
N GLN A 409 2.23 1.52 -19.75
CA GLN A 409 2.65 2.06 -21.06
C GLN A 409 1.90 1.47 -22.25
N ARG A 410 1.21 0.33 -22.08
CA ARG A 410 0.51 -0.36 -23.17
C ARG A 410 -0.66 0.48 -23.69
N ASP A 411 -0.56 0.86 -24.96
CA ASP A 411 -1.67 1.43 -25.74
C ASP A 411 -2.66 0.33 -26.12
N LEU A 412 -3.86 0.38 -25.53
CA LEU A 412 -4.93 -0.59 -25.76
C LEU A 412 -5.52 -0.51 -27.17
N THR A 413 -5.33 0.61 -27.88
CA THR A 413 -5.83 0.76 -29.26
C THR A 413 -4.93 0.05 -30.26
N ALA A 414 -3.60 0.15 -30.08
CA ALA A 414 -2.61 -0.50 -30.93
C ALA A 414 -2.35 -1.96 -30.55
N LYS A 415 -2.33 -2.26 -29.25
CA LYS A 415 -2.09 -3.59 -28.68
C LYS A 415 -3.12 -3.89 -27.58
N PRO A 416 -4.36 -4.30 -27.92
CA PRO A 416 -5.37 -4.65 -26.90
C PRO A 416 -4.90 -5.82 -26.03
N ARG A 417 -5.41 -5.92 -24.80
CA ARG A 417 -5.13 -7.05 -23.90
C ARG A 417 -5.89 -8.29 -24.36
N THR A 418 -5.28 -9.45 -24.20
CA THR A 418 -5.93 -10.73 -24.45
C THR A 418 -6.31 -11.35 -23.11
N ILE A 419 -7.60 -11.32 -22.78
CA ILE A 419 -8.13 -11.84 -21.52
C ILE A 419 -9.11 -12.96 -21.85
N TYR A 420 -8.89 -14.14 -21.27
CA TYR A 420 -9.74 -15.30 -21.43
C TYR A 420 -10.60 -15.52 -20.18
N THR A 421 -11.74 -16.17 -20.36
CA THR A 421 -12.54 -16.71 -19.26
C THR A 421 -13.23 -18.01 -19.69
N THR A 422 -14.03 -18.58 -18.80
CA THR A 422 -14.80 -19.80 -19.05
C THR A 422 -16.14 -19.73 -18.32
N THR A 423 -17.20 -20.27 -18.94
CA THR A 423 -18.54 -20.36 -18.34
C THR A 423 -18.88 -21.78 -17.89
N ASP A 424 -18.17 -22.78 -18.40
CA ASP A 424 -18.40 -24.21 -18.18
C ASP A 424 -17.23 -24.91 -17.46
N GLY A 425 -16.05 -24.26 -17.39
CA GLY A 425 -14.83 -24.83 -16.84
C GLY A 425 -14.05 -25.70 -17.82
N SER A 426 -14.49 -25.81 -19.08
CA SER A 426 -13.87 -26.65 -20.11
C SER A 426 -13.54 -25.90 -21.40
N SER A 427 -14.31 -24.86 -21.72
CA SER A 427 -14.16 -24.06 -22.93
C SER A 427 -13.61 -22.68 -22.56
N LEU A 428 -12.51 -22.30 -23.20
CA LEU A 428 -11.90 -20.97 -23.12
C LEU A 428 -12.47 -20.08 -24.22
N PHE A 429 -12.85 -18.84 -23.86
CA PHE A 429 -13.25 -17.81 -24.82
C PHE A 429 -12.86 -16.42 -24.32
N ASP A 430 -12.91 -15.43 -25.22
CA ASP A 430 -12.46 -14.07 -24.92
C ASP A 430 -13.40 -13.36 -23.94
N PHE A 431 -12.84 -12.84 -22.85
CA PHE A 431 -13.48 -11.85 -22.01
C PHE A 431 -13.46 -10.51 -22.75
N SER A 432 -14.50 -10.20 -23.53
CA SER A 432 -14.57 -8.99 -24.36
C SER A 432 -16.00 -8.47 -24.48
N VAL A 433 -16.15 -7.22 -24.92
CA VAL A 433 -17.46 -6.58 -25.12
C VAL A 433 -18.37 -7.37 -26.06
N ALA A 434 -17.81 -8.09 -27.03
CA ALA A 434 -18.57 -8.96 -27.94
C ALA A 434 -19.32 -10.09 -27.19
N ASN A 435 -18.82 -10.49 -26.02
CA ASN A 435 -19.43 -11.52 -25.17
C ASN A 435 -20.19 -10.95 -23.97
N ALA A 436 -20.37 -9.62 -23.88
CA ALA A 436 -21.02 -8.95 -22.74
C ALA A 436 -22.43 -9.50 -22.44
N GLY A 437 -23.22 -9.79 -23.48
CA GLY A 437 -24.56 -10.36 -23.31
C GLY A 437 -24.58 -11.71 -22.58
N SER A 438 -23.55 -12.54 -22.80
CA SER A 438 -23.40 -13.85 -22.13
C SER A 438 -22.72 -13.74 -20.76
N LEU A 439 -21.93 -12.68 -20.54
CA LEU A 439 -21.20 -12.44 -19.30
C LEU A 439 -21.98 -11.62 -18.27
N SER A 440 -22.98 -10.84 -18.69
CA SER A 440 -23.74 -9.91 -17.82
C SER A 440 -24.26 -10.58 -16.54
N ALA A 441 -24.89 -11.75 -16.66
CA ALA A 441 -25.40 -12.51 -15.51
C ALA A 441 -24.28 -13.08 -14.62
N LEU A 442 -23.10 -13.40 -15.19
CA LEU A 442 -21.96 -13.93 -14.44
C LEU A 442 -21.13 -12.84 -13.76
N LEU A 443 -21.16 -11.62 -14.29
CA LEU A 443 -20.51 -10.45 -13.71
C LEU A 443 -21.31 -9.83 -12.55
N ASP A 444 -22.57 -10.26 -12.37
CA ASP A 444 -23.50 -9.72 -11.37
C ASP A 444 -23.61 -8.20 -11.43
N VAL A 445 -23.65 -7.65 -12.66
CA VAL A 445 -23.81 -6.21 -12.88
C VAL A 445 -25.22 -5.75 -12.48
N GLN A 446 -25.28 -4.56 -11.88
CA GLN A 446 -26.52 -3.85 -11.63
C GLN A 446 -26.84 -2.94 -12.81
N ASP A 447 -28.13 -2.64 -12.96
CA ASP A 447 -28.62 -1.65 -13.92
C ASP A 447 -28.38 -0.27 -13.28
N GLU A 448 -27.28 0.39 -13.66
CA GLU A 448 -26.82 1.62 -13.01
C GLU A 448 -27.45 2.87 -13.62
N ASN A 449 -27.77 2.85 -14.91
CA ASN A 449 -28.37 3.97 -15.63
C ASN A 449 -29.92 3.93 -15.65
N SER A 450 -30.53 2.91 -15.02
CA SER A 450 -31.98 2.68 -14.95
C SER A 450 -32.66 2.51 -16.32
N ASP A 451 -31.93 2.01 -17.33
CA ASP A 451 -32.45 1.81 -18.69
C ASP A 451 -32.96 0.38 -18.96
N LEU A 452 -32.90 -0.51 -17.95
CA LEU A 452 -33.30 -1.92 -17.98
C LEU A 452 -32.43 -2.81 -18.89
N ASN A 453 -31.31 -2.29 -19.39
CA ASN A 453 -30.28 -3.04 -20.08
C ASN A 453 -29.12 -3.25 -19.10
N LYS A 454 -28.72 -4.52 -18.90
CA LYS A 454 -27.53 -4.86 -18.10
C LYS A 454 -26.33 -5.21 -18.98
N THR A 455 -26.53 -5.25 -20.29
CA THR A 455 -25.48 -5.66 -21.23
C THR A 455 -24.48 -4.53 -21.44
N ASP A 456 -24.96 -3.29 -21.53
CA ASP A 456 -24.13 -2.08 -21.58
C ASP A 456 -23.34 -1.89 -20.27
N ASP A 457 -23.94 -2.13 -19.09
CA ASP A 457 -23.20 -2.13 -17.83
C ASP A 457 -22.07 -3.18 -17.81
N ALA A 458 -22.34 -4.37 -18.34
CA ALA A 458 -21.32 -5.39 -18.53
C ALA A 458 -20.24 -4.93 -19.51
N GLU A 459 -20.59 -4.23 -20.59
CA GLU A 459 -19.61 -3.68 -21.54
C GLU A 459 -18.68 -2.65 -20.87
N TYR A 460 -19.21 -1.73 -20.05
CA TYR A 460 -18.40 -0.78 -19.29
C TYR A 460 -17.49 -1.47 -18.28
N LEU A 461 -18.00 -2.45 -17.53
CA LEU A 461 -17.19 -3.22 -16.59
C LEU A 461 -16.09 -3.99 -17.32
N ILE A 462 -16.39 -4.62 -18.46
CA ILE A 462 -15.40 -5.33 -19.27
C ILE A 462 -14.31 -4.36 -19.73
N ARG A 463 -14.67 -3.20 -20.29
CA ARG A 463 -13.71 -2.16 -20.72
C ARG A 463 -12.84 -1.68 -19.58
N TYR A 464 -13.45 -1.46 -18.41
CA TYR A 464 -12.73 -1.11 -17.20
C TYR A 464 -11.73 -2.21 -16.81
N ILE A 465 -12.12 -3.49 -16.76
CA ILE A 465 -11.19 -4.59 -16.45
C ILE A 465 -10.06 -4.73 -17.49
N HIS A 466 -10.32 -4.41 -18.77
CA HIS A 466 -9.29 -4.30 -19.81
C HIS A 466 -8.30 -3.16 -19.60
N GLY A 467 -8.62 -2.20 -18.73
CA GLY A 467 -7.75 -1.09 -18.38
C GLY A 467 -8.10 0.23 -19.05
N GLU A 468 -9.33 0.38 -19.54
CA GLU A 468 -9.91 1.69 -19.81
C GLU A 468 -10.31 2.35 -18.48
N ASP A 469 -10.17 3.67 -18.39
CA ASP A 469 -10.55 4.44 -17.21
C ASP A 469 -11.64 5.46 -17.57
N PHE A 470 -12.55 5.70 -16.63
CA PHE A 470 -13.76 6.49 -16.84
C PHE A 470 -13.86 7.63 -15.81
N ILE A 471 -12.90 8.56 -15.88
CA ILE A 471 -12.77 9.67 -14.93
C ILE A 471 -14.02 10.58 -14.99
N GLY A 472 -14.63 10.87 -13.85
CA GLY A 472 -15.79 11.76 -13.76
C GLY A 472 -17.09 11.16 -14.32
N MET A 473 -17.12 9.85 -14.57
CA MET A 473 -18.31 9.18 -15.11
C MET A 473 -19.28 8.84 -13.99
N ASP A 474 -20.44 9.50 -14.03
CA ASP A 474 -21.60 9.26 -13.17
C ASP A 474 -22.81 8.99 -14.09
N ARG A 475 -23.16 7.71 -14.29
CA ARG A 475 -24.25 7.27 -15.19
C ARG A 475 -25.60 7.26 -14.49
N ASN A 476 -25.61 7.19 -13.16
CA ASN A 476 -26.83 7.15 -12.36
C ASN A 476 -27.29 8.54 -11.89
N VAL A 477 -26.42 9.55 -12.07
CA VAL A 477 -26.62 10.97 -11.72
C VAL A 477 -26.82 11.18 -10.21
N ASP A 478 -26.13 10.40 -9.38
CA ASP A 478 -26.18 10.49 -7.92
C ASP A 478 -25.14 11.48 -7.33
N GLY A 479 -24.26 12.03 -8.17
CA GLY A 479 -23.21 12.96 -7.79
C GLY A 479 -21.92 12.27 -7.33
N THR A 480 -21.80 10.96 -7.52
CA THR A 480 -20.61 10.13 -7.23
C THR A 480 -20.15 9.44 -8.50
N ASP A 481 -18.85 9.43 -8.74
CA ASP A 481 -18.26 8.71 -9.88
C ASP A 481 -18.46 7.18 -9.72
N ASP A 482 -19.00 6.52 -10.75
CA ASP A 482 -19.26 5.07 -10.79
C ASP A 482 -18.00 4.21 -10.84
N PHE A 483 -16.87 4.82 -11.24
CA PHE A 483 -15.58 4.16 -11.46
C PHE A 483 -14.47 4.90 -10.70
N ARG A 484 -13.79 4.17 -9.82
CA ARG A 484 -12.55 4.66 -9.20
C ARG A 484 -11.50 4.90 -10.28
N SER A 485 -10.80 6.01 -10.18
CA SER A 485 -9.69 6.30 -11.08
C SER A 485 -8.54 5.32 -10.85
N ARG A 486 -7.92 4.89 -11.95
CA ARG A 486 -6.64 4.15 -11.99
C ARG A 486 -5.61 4.85 -12.88
N THR A 487 -5.91 6.06 -13.34
CA THR A 487 -5.02 6.87 -14.15
C THR A 487 -3.88 7.39 -13.30
N VAL A 488 -2.65 7.17 -13.77
CA VAL A 488 -1.42 7.69 -13.16
C VAL A 488 -0.52 8.32 -14.20
N SER A 489 0.16 9.38 -13.78
CA SER A 489 0.99 10.22 -14.62
C SER A 489 2.47 10.04 -14.25
N MET A 490 3.27 9.58 -15.21
CA MET A 490 4.73 9.48 -15.09
C MET A 490 5.40 10.17 -16.28
N ASP A 491 6.45 10.94 -16.01
CA ASP A 491 7.27 11.61 -17.04
C ASP A 491 6.46 12.45 -18.06
N GLY A 492 5.35 13.06 -17.59
CA GLY A 492 4.48 13.90 -18.42
C GLY A 492 3.49 13.12 -19.31
N VAL A 493 3.36 11.80 -19.13
CA VAL A 493 2.38 10.95 -19.80
C VAL A 493 1.41 10.38 -18.76
N SER A 494 0.11 10.44 -19.03
CA SER A 494 -0.93 9.85 -18.17
C SER A 494 -1.52 8.62 -18.84
N ASN A 495 -1.49 7.47 -18.16
CA ASN A 495 -2.15 6.24 -18.60
C ASN A 495 -2.78 5.50 -17.40
N THR A 496 -3.66 4.55 -17.67
CA THR A 496 -4.28 3.69 -16.66
C THR A 496 -3.32 2.62 -16.15
N TRP A 497 -3.21 2.47 -14.83
CA TRP A 497 -2.56 1.34 -14.18
C TRP A 497 -3.47 0.12 -14.21
N LYS A 498 -3.01 -0.96 -14.85
CA LYS A 498 -3.86 -2.11 -15.23
C LYS A 498 -3.63 -3.36 -14.38
N LEU A 499 -2.53 -3.41 -13.63
CA LEU A 499 -2.14 -4.57 -12.82
C LEU A 499 -2.60 -4.40 -11.37
N GLY A 500 -3.51 -5.27 -10.94
CA GLY A 500 -3.95 -5.35 -9.54
C GLY A 500 -2.87 -5.86 -8.61
N ASP A 501 -3.12 -5.73 -7.31
CA ASP A 501 -2.20 -6.15 -6.27
C ASP A 501 -1.94 -7.68 -6.25
N ILE A 502 -0.73 -8.06 -5.83
CA ILE A 502 -0.27 -9.44 -5.75
C ILE A 502 0.24 -9.69 -4.33
N ILE A 503 -0.59 -10.27 -3.45
CA ILE A 503 -0.27 -10.40 -2.02
C ILE A 503 0.39 -11.74 -1.73
N ASN A 504 -0.29 -12.84 -2.00
CA ASN A 504 0.20 -14.19 -1.64
C ASN A 504 0.66 -15.03 -2.84
N SER A 505 0.59 -14.48 -4.05
CA SER A 505 0.91 -15.23 -5.27
C SER A 505 2.39 -15.15 -5.57
N THR A 506 3.10 -16.24 -5.35
CA THR A 506 4.48 -16.39 -5.77
C THR A 506 4.53 -16.62 -7.27
N PRO A 507 5.27 -15.78 -8.03
CA PRO A 507 5.43 -16.00 -9.46
C PRO A 507 5.98 -17.39 -9.78
N LYS A 508 5.50 -17.99 -10.87
CA LYS A 508 6.01 -19.27 -11.41
C LYS A 508 6.57 -19.10 -12.80
N ILE A 509 7.80 -19.55 -12.96
CA ILE A 509 8.52 -19.49 -14.22
C ILE A 509 8.32 -20.80 -14.98
N VAL A 510 7.97 -20.69 -16.26
CA VAL A 510 8.04 -21.75 -17.25
C VAL A 510 9.05 -21.31 -18.29
N SER A 511 10.21 -21.98 -18.28
CA SER A 511 11.34 -21.67 -19.16
C SER A 511 11.82 -22.94 -19.89
N TRP A 512 12.95 -22.84 -20.59
CA TRP A 512 13.67 -23.98 -21.13
C TRP A 512 14.12 -25.00 -20.07
N TYR A 513 14.20 -24.59 -18.80
CA TYR A 513 14.55 -25.49 -17.72
C TYR A 513 13.39 -26.43 -17.37
N ARG A 514 13.71 -27.68 -17.05
CA ARG A 514 12.71 -28.72 -16.78
C ARG A 514 11.90 -28.45 -15.51
N LEU A 515 10.62 -28.80 -15.52
CA LEU A 515 9.73 -28.67 -14.36
C LEU A 515 9.70 -29.93 -13.48
N ASN A 516 9.95 -31.11 -14.06
CA ASN A 516 9.94 -32.41 -13.40
C ASN A 516 11.21 -33.23 -13.73
N ARG A 517 11.32 -34.44 -13.18
CA ARG A 517 12.48 -35.34 -13.34
C ARG A 517 12.06 -36.76 -13.73
N TYR A 518 11.05 -36.92 -14.59
CA TYR A 518 10.52 -38.24 -14.95
C TYR A 518 11.56 -39.15 -15.63
N ASP A 519 12.50 -38.55 -16.36
CA ASP A 519 13.67 -39.20 -16.93
C ASP A 519 14.55 -39.86 -15.87
N ARG A 520 14.69 -39.24 -14.68
CA ARG A 520 15.54 -39.72 -13.58
C ARG A 520 14.80 -40.64 -12.62
N ASP A 521 13.58 -40.27 -12.26
CA ASP A 521 12.81 -40.98 -11.24
C ASP A 521 12.20 -42.28 -11.79
N TYR A 522 11.86 -42.28 -13.08
CA TYR A 522 11.15 -43.40 -13.73
C TYR A 522 11.87 -43.96 -14.96
N GLY A 523 13.01 -43.39 -15.37
CA GLY A 523 13.71 -43.81 -16.59
C GLY A 523 12.94 -43.48 -17.86
N ASP A 524 12.09 -42.45 -17.83
CA ASP A 524 11.30 -42.04 -18.99
C ASP A 524 12.19 -41.29 -19.99
N THR A 525 12.82 -42.06 -20.89
CA THR A 525 13.64 -41.51 -21.98
C THR A 525 12.83 -40.67 -22.94
N THR A 526 11.50 -40.75 -22.92
CA THR A 526 10.66 -39.90 -23.76
C THR A 526 10.55 -38.49 -23.18
N TYR A 527 10.68 -38.32 -21.86
CA TYR A 527 10.69 -37.02 -21.20
C TYR A 527 12.04 -36.31 -21.37
N GLY A 528 13.16 -36.99 -21.09
CA GLY A 528 14.52 -36.43 -21.15
C GLY A 528 15.57 -37.47 -21.54
N PRO A 529 16.74 -37.05 -22.05
CA PRO A 529 17.82 -37.96 -22.41
C PRO A 529 18.51 -38.47 -21.14
N CYS A 530 18.12 -39.65 -20.67
CA CYS A 530 18.90 -40.40 -19.68
C CYS A 530 19.05 -41.86 -20.12
N ASP A 531 19.94 -42.07 -21.09
CA ASP A 531 20.15 -43.35 -21.77
C ASP A 531 21.06 -44.32 -20.99
N ASP A 532 21.68 -43.87 -19.90
CA ASP A 532 22.57 -44.69 -19.06
C ASP A 532 22.31 -44.44 -17.56
N PRO A 533 21.83 -45.44 -16.79
CA PRO A 533 21.67 -45.38 -15.34
C PRO A 533 22.97 -45.11 -14.55
N LEU A 534 24.13 -45.24 -15.20
CA LEU A 534 25.46 -45.00 -14.64
C LEU A 534 26.14 -43.74 -15.20
N ALA A 535 25.55 -43.05 -16.19
CA ALA A 535 26.05 -41.78 -16.73
C ALA A 535 25.27 -40.59 -16.17
N TYR A 536 25.95 -39.46 -16.11
CA TYR A 536 25.40 -38.18 -15.66
C TYR A 536 24.26 -37.75 -16.60
N CYS A 537 22.98 -37.92 -16.21
CA CYS A 537 21.87 -37.35 -16.99
C CYS A 537 22.12 -35.82 -17.06
N GLN A 538 22.35 -35.27 -18.24
CA GLN A 538 22.59 -33.83 -18.39
C GLN A 538 21.25 -33.09 -18.40
N ASP A 539 21.17 -32.01 -17.62
CA ASP A 539 20.01 -31.12 -17.68
C ASP A 539 20.05 -30.37 -19.03
N PRO A 540 18.91 -30.16 -19.70
CA PRO A 540 18.88 -29.55 -21.03
C PRO A 540 19.38 -28.11 -20.95
N SER A 541 20.35 -27.70 -21.77
CA SER A 541 20.78 -26.30 -21.85
C SER A 541 20.08 -25.55 -22.98
N GLN A 542 19.79 -24.26 -22.77
CA GLN A 542 19.27 -23.37 -23.82
C GLN A 542 20.12 -23.42 -25.10
N SER A 543 21.44 -23.56 -24.98
CA SER A 543 22.37 -23.56 -26.11
C SER A 543 22.51 -24.91 -26.83
N ASP A 544 21.96 -25.99 -26.28
CA ASP A 544 22.14 -27.32 -26.87
C ASP A 544 21.32 -27.46 -28.16
N THR A 545 21.72 -28.34 -29.07
CA THR A 545 20.90 -28.61 -30.26
C THR A 545 19.59 -29.26 -29.84
N ALA A 546 18.46 -28.76 -30.33
CA ALA A 546 17.16 -29.34 -30.00
C ALA A 546 17.06 -30.79 -30.51
N ASP A 547 16.60 -31.70 -29.66
CA ASP A 547 16.33 -33.09 -30.01
C ASP A 547 14.82 -33.34 -29.88
N PRO A 548 14.11 -33.69 -30.97
CA PRO A 548 12.67 -33.93 -30.94
C PRO A 548 12.27 -35.24 -30.24
N ASN A 549 13.21 -36.13 -29.92
CA ASN A 549 12.89 -37.42 -29.30
C ASN A 549 12.61 -37.31 -27.79
N HIS A 550 13.16 -36.28 -27.14
CA HIS A 550 12.98 -36.04 -25.71
C HIS A 550 12.20 -34.73 -25.48
N PHE A 551 11.13 -34.78 -24.69
CA PHE A 551 10.19 -33.66 -24.52
C PHE A 551 10.89 -32.37 -24.08
N ILE A 552 11.74 -32.46 -23.05
CA ILE A 552 12.43 -31.30 -22.45
C ILE A 552 13.54 -30.71 -23.33
N THR A 553 13.93 -31.39 -24.41
CA THR A 553 14.96 -30.92 -25.37
C THR A 553 14.36 -30.44 -26.68
N THR A 554 13.04 -30.54 -26.87
CA THR A 554 12.37 -30.03 -28.07
C THR A 554 12.54 -28.51 -28.18
N GLN A 555 12.54 -27.98 -29.41
CA GLN A 555 12.66 -26.54 -29.61
C GLN A 555 11.52 -25.78 -28.91
N ALA A 556 10.29 -26.28 -29.02
CA ALA A 556 9.13 -25.67 -28.37
C ALA A 556 9.28 -25.59 -26.83
N TYR A 557 9.85 -26.63 -26.19
CA TYR A 557 10.07 -26.63 -24.73
C TYR A 557 11.12 -25.59 -24.32
N LYS A 558 12.14 -25.45 -25.17
CA LYS A 558 13.24 -24.49 -24.98
C LYS A 558 12.84 -23.04 -25.27
N ASP A 559 11.80 -22.82 -26.08
CA ASP A 559 11.29 -21.49 -26.42
C ASP A 559 10.31 -20.95 -25.37
N ARG A 560 10.01 -21.72 -24.32
CA ARG A 560 9.13 -21.26 -23.24
C ARG A 560 9.78 -20.10 -22.49
N ASP A 561 9.03 -19.02 -22.33
CA ASP A 561 9.52 -17.76 -21.77
C ASP A 561 8.43 -17.05 -20.95
N THR A 562 7.72 -17.76 -20.07
CA THR A 562 6.53 -17.23 -19.39
C THR A 562 6.66 -17.23 -17.86
N VAL A 563 6.21 -16.14 -17.23
CA VAL A 563 5.96 -16.03 -15.79
C VAL A 563 4.46 -15.98 -15.54
N TYR A 564 3.98 -16.83 -14.65
CA TYR A 564 2.61 -16.83 -14.17
C TYR A 564 2.50 -16.21 -12.78
N VAL A 565 1.51 -15.34 -12.59
CA VAL A 565 1.21 -14.77 -11.28
C VAL A 565 -0.30 -14.54 -11.14
N GLY A 566 -0.83 -14.84 -9.95
CA GLY A 566 -2.20 -14.52 -9.59
C GLY A 566 -2.32 -13.08 -9.09
N GLY A 567 -3.27 -12.33 -9.64
CA GLY A 567 -3.61 -10.97 -9.23
C GLY A 567 -4.98 -10.92 -8.55
N ASN A 568 -5.10 -10.05 -7.55
CA ASN A 568 -6.38 -9.79 -6.87
C ASN A 568 -7.35 -8.93 -7.70
N ASP A 569 -6.94 -8.54 -8.89
CA ASP A 569 -7.81 -8.07 -9.98
C ASP A 569 -8.60 -9.21 -10.67
N GLY A 570 -8.61 -10.42 -10.08
CA GLY A 570 -9.41 -11.56 -10.54
C GLY A 570 -8.74 -12.38 -11.64
N MET A 571 -7.48 -12.08 -11.97
CA MET A 571 -6.79 -12.65 -13.11
C MET A 571 -5.58 -13.50 -12.70
N LEU A 572 -5.37 -14.59 -13.44
CA LEU A 572 -4.04 -15.19 -13.59
C LEU A 572 -3.36 -14.52 -14.79
N HIS A 573 -2.25 -13.83 -14.57
CA HIS A 573 -1.49 -13.16 -15.62
C HIS A 573 -0.35 -14.04 -16.13
N ALA A 574 -0.12 -13.98 -17.44
CA ALA A 574 1.03 -14.57 -18.11
C ALA A 574 1.91 -13.47 -18.70
N PHE A 575 3.05 -13.21 -18.07
CA PHE A 575 4.04 -12.23 -18.52
C PHE A 575 5.17 -12.91 -19.28
N ARG A 576 5.70 -12.23 -20.28
CA ARG A 576 6.89 -12.69 -20.97
C ARG A 576 8.13 -12.50 -20.09
N LEU A 577 8.78 -13.59 -19.70
CA LEU A 577 10.06 -13.62 -18.98
C LEU A 577 11.24 -13.21 -19.86
N GLY A 578 11.26 -13.68 -21.11
CA GLY A 578 12.45 -13.71 -21.95
C GLY A 578 13.26 -14.99 -21.83
N THR A 579 14.24 -15.16 -22.72
CA THR A 579 15.09 -16.34 -22.80
C THR A 579 16.43 -16.11 -22.11
N LEU A 580 16.61 -16.74 -20.95
CA LEU A 580 17.89 -16.74 -20.23
C LEU A 580 18.95 -17.53 -21.01
N ARG A 581 20.09 -16.89 -21.31
CA ARG A 581 21.24 -17.49 -22.00
C ARG A 581 22.47 -17.41 -21.12
N LEU A 582 23.20 -18.53 -21.03
CA LEU A 582 24.46 -18.63 -20.29
C LEU A 582 25.67 -18.72 -21.22
N LYS A 583 25.43 -19.04 -22.50
CA LYS A 583 26.44 -19.19 -23.54
C LYS A 583 25.93 -18.49 -24.80
N TRP A 584 26.74 -17.61 -25.37
CA TRP A 584 26.47 -16.93 -26.64
C TRP A 584 27.79 -16.52 -27.31
N ALA A 585 27.74 -16.24 -28.61
CA ALA A 585 28.91 -15.78 -29.34
C ALA A 585 29.29 -14.36 -28.89
N GLY A 586 30.58 -14.15 -28.59
CA GLY A 586 31.07 -12.84 -28.14
C GLY A 586 30.90 -12.57 -26.64
N LYS A 587 30.47 -13.56 -25.85
CA LYS A 587 30.40 -13.47 -24.39
C LYS A 587 31.72 -12.99 -23.78
N GLY A 588 31.68 -11.90 -23.03
CA GLY A 588 32.80 -11.32 -22.29
C GLY A 588 33.24 -12.18 -21.11
N ASN A 589 34.46 -11.94 -20.62
CA ASN A 589 35.07 -12.75 -19.55
C ASN A 589 34.36 -12.61 -18.19
N TYR A 590 33.64 -11.51 -17.96
CA TYR A 590 32.97 -11.20 -16.70
C TYR A 590 31.44 -11.21 -16.82
N GLU A 591 30.92 -11.62 -17.97
CA GLU A 591 29.49 -11.74 -18.19
C GLU A 591 29.04 -13.12 -17.68
N ALA A 592 28.02 -13.18 -16.83
CA ALA A 592 27.51 -14.43 -16.29
C ALA A 592 26.32 -14.95 -17.12
N ALA A 593 25.40 -14.07 -17.49
CA ALA A 593 24.17 -14.40 -18.21
C ALA A 593 23.73 -13.25 -19.12
N SER A 594 22.81 -13.54 -20.05
CA SER A 594 22.09 -12.52 -20.80
C SER A 594 20.63 -12.93 -20.98
N LEU A 595 19.75 -11.94 -21.12
CA LEU A 595 18.32 -12.12 -21.38
C LEU A 595 18.02 -11.56 -22.77
N ASP A 596 17.53 -12.40 -23.69
CA ASP A 596 17.13 -12.02 -25.06
C ASP A 596 18.18 -11.23 -25.89
N SER A 597 19.49 -11.47 -25.66
CA SER A 597 20.63 -10.79 -26.32
C SER A 597 20.79 -11.01 -27.84
N SER A 598 19.86 -11.70 -28.51
CA SER A 598 19.96 -12.05 -29.94
C SER A 598 19.07 -11.21 -30.86
N GLY A 599 18.91 -9.90 -30.63
CA GLY A 599 18.37 -8.93 -31.60
C GLY A 599 16.96 -9.18 -32.18
N GLU A 600 16.29 -10.27 -31.82
CA GLU A 600 15.06 -10.77 -32.46
C GLU A 600 13.87 -10.84 -31.49
N MET A 601 14.03 -10.46 -30.22
CA MET A 601 12.97 -10.63 -29.22
C MET A 601 12.69 -9.34 -28.45
N THR A 602 11.64 -8.62 -28.87
CA THR A 602 11.10 -7.42 -28.21
C THR A 602 9.97 -7.77 -27.25
N GLY A 603 9.84 -7.07 -26.12
CA GLY A 603 8.64 -7.18 -25.25
C GLY A 603 8.83 -8.03 -23.99
N LEU A 604 10.01 -7.99 -23.38
CA LEU A 604 10.22 -8.49 -22.01
C LEU A 604 9.21 -7.86 -21.06
N GLY A 605 8.65 -8.62 -20.13
CA GLY A 605 7.63 -8.17 -19.17
C GLY A 605 6.26 -7.84 -19.77
N GLU A 606 6.06 -7.93 -21.09
CA GLU A 606 4.75 -7.71 -21.70
C GLU A 606 3.77 -8.81 -21.27
N GLU A 607 2.54 -8.43 -20.93
CA GLU A 607 1.45 -9.37 -20.72
C GLU A 607 1.06 -10.02 -22.05
N ARG A 608 1.21 -11.35 -22.12
CA ARG A 608 0.82 -12.18 -23.27
C ARG A 608 -0.68 -12.44 -23.27
N TRP A 609 -1.18 -12.86 -22.12
CA TRP A 609 -2.59 -13.09 -21.87
C TRP A 609 -2.89 -13.08 -20.37
N ALA A 610 -4.15 -12.94 -20.02
CA ALA A 610 -4.66 -13.15 -18.67
C ALA A 610 -5.88 -14.09 -18.69
N PHE A 611 -6.14 -14.77 -17.59
CA PHE A 611 -7.28 -15.67 -17.45
C PHE A 611 -8.08 -15.33 -16.19
N ILE A 612 -9.40 -15.14 -16.35
CA ILE A 612 -10.33 -14.90 -15.26
C ILE A 612 -11.12 -16.19 -14.99
N PRO A 613 -10.92 -16.83 -13.82
CA PRO A 613 -11.73 -17.98 -13.44
C PRO A 613 -13.21 -17.62 -13.34
N LYS A 614 -14.11 -18.53 -13.72
CA LYS A 614 -15.56 -18.34 -13.63
C LYS A 614 -16.03 -17.79 -12.28
N ASN A 615 -15.46 -18.31 -11.19
CA ASN A 615 -15.84 -17.94 -9.83
C ASN A 615 -15.38 -16.52 -9.43
N ALA A 616 -14.45 -15.92 -10.16
CA ALA A 616 -14.00 -14.54 -9.93
C ALA A 616 -14.90 -13.52 -10.63
N LEU A 617 -15.62 -13.92 -11.70
CA LEU A 617 -16.45 -13.01 -12.52
C LEU A 617 -17.43 -12.14 -11.71
N PRO A 618 -18.22 -12.66 -10.74
CA PRO A 618 -19.18 -11.84 -10.01
C PRO A 618 -18.54 -10.76 -9.14
N TYR A 619 -17.25 -10.95 -8.80
CA TYR A 619 -16.52 -10.05 -7.90
C TYR A 619 -15.79 -8.93 -8.64
N LEU A 620 -15.69 -9.00 -9.98
CA LEU A 620 -15.03 -7.96 -10.76
C LEU A 620 -15.71 -6.60 -10.65
N ARG A 621 -17.03 -6.58 -10.42
CA ARG A 621 -17.80 -5.35 -10.24
C ARG A 621 -17.28 -4.49 -9.08
N TYR A 622 -16.73 -5.11 -8.02
CA TYR A 622 -16.24 -4.36 -6.86
C TYR A 622 -14.96 -3.58 -7.20
N GLN A 623 -14.23 -3.96 -8.26
CA GLN A 623 -13.00 -3.26 -8.64
C GLN A 623 -13.21 -1.84 -9.16
N LYS A 624 -14.43 -1.49 -9.60
CA LYS A 624 -14.74 -0.11 -10.01
C LYS A 624 -15.21 0.77 -8.85
N GLU A 625 -15.55 0.21 -7.68
CA GLU A 625 -16.09 0.99 -6.56
C GLU A 625 -15.03 1.95 -5.97
N GLN A 626 -15.45 3.18 -5.63
CA GLN A 626 -14.58 4.23 -5.06
C GLN A 626 -13.94 3.79 -3.73
N ASP A 627 -14.69 3.05 -2.92
CA ASP A 627 -14.29 2.56 -1.61
C ASP A 627 -13.78 1.12 -1.63
N TYR A 628 -13.36 0.60 -2.79
CA TYR A 628 -12.87 -0.78 -2.94
C TYR A 628 -11.93 -1.20 -1.79
N CYS A 629 -12.46 -2.07 -0.94
CA CYS A 629 -11.87 -2.51 0.33
C CYS A 629 -11.01 -3.78 0.20
N HIS A 630 -10.56 -4.08 -1.01
CA HIS A 630 -9.77 -5.26 -1.39
C HIS A 630 -10.50 -6.60 -1.28
N LEU A 631 -10.33 -7.44 -2.30
CA LEU A 631 -10.86 -8.79 -2.35
C LEU A 631 -9.77 -9.75 -2.81
N TYR A 632 -9.51 -10.77 -2.00
CA TYR A 632 -8.66 -11.89 -2.39
C TYR A 632 -9.39 -12.75 -3.43
N THR A 633 -8.93 -12.73 -4.68
CA THR A 633 -9.56 -13.46 -5.78
C THR A 633 -8.64 -14.56 -6.30
N VAL A 634 -7.64 -14.22 -7.10
CA VAL A 634 -6.60 -15.14 -7.59
C VAL A 634 -5.31 -14.88 -6.82
N ASP A 635 -5.33 -15.16 -5.52
CA ASP A 635 -4.26 -14.71 -4.61
C ASP A 635 -3.20 -15.78 -4.32
N LEU A 636 -3.50 -17.06 -4.51
CA LEU A 636 -2.55 -18.13 -4.21
C LEU A 636 -1.52 -18.32 -5.33
N THR A 637 -0.42 -18.95 -4.96
CA THR A 637 0.66 -19.30 -5.88
C THR A 637 0.17 -20.35 -6.90
N PRO A 638 0.26 -20.10 -8.21
CA PRO A 638 -0.07 -21.11 -9.22
C PRO A 638 0.90 -22.30 -9.15
N THR A 639 0.48 -23.44 -9.66
CA THR A 639 1.32 -24.64 -9.80
C THR A 639 1.49 -24.94 -11.28
N VAL A 640 2.75 -25.06 -11.72
CA VAL A 640 3.11 -25.44 -13.08
C VAL A 640 3.84 -26.79 -13.03
N PHE A 641 3.50 -27.68 -13.96
CA PHE A 641 4.14 -28.99 -14.08
C PHE A 641 3.95 -29.51 -15.51
N ASP A 642 4.87 -30.37 -15.94
CA ASP A 642 4.73 -31.09 -17.20
C ASP A 642 3.84 -32.33 -16.98
N ALA A 643 2.92 -32.60 -17.91
CA ALA A 643 2.02 -33.75 -17.83
C ALA A 643 1.79 -34.39 -19.20
N SER A 644 1.61 -35.71 -19.21
CA SER A 644 1.09 -36.44 -20.37
C SER A 644 -0.34 -36.88 -20.07
N ILE A 645 -1.31 -36.39 -20.84
CA ILE A 645 -2.73 -36.60 -20.60
C ILE A 645 -3.37 -37.16 -21.87
N ASN A 646 -4.10 -38.27 -21.76
CA ASN A 646 -4.90 -38.87 -22.84
C ASN A 646 -4.14 -39.16 -24.17
N GLY A 647 -2.80 -39.21 -24.14
CA GLY A 647 -1.94 -39.44 -25.30
C GLY A 647 -1.39 -40.86 -25.38
N SER A 648 -1.14 -41.34 -26.60
CA SER A 648 -0.27 -42.52 -26.80
C SER A 648 1.20 -42.11 -26.62
N ALA A 649 2.09 -43.05 -26.32
CA ALA A 649 3.53 -42.77 -26.15
C ALA A 649 4.19 -42.11 -27.38
N SER A 650 3.53 -42.18 -28.54
CA SER A 650 4.00 -41.67 -29.84
C SER A 650 3.20 -40.46 -30.33
N ALA A 651 2.26 -39.96 -29.54
CA ALA A 651 1.46 -38.78 -29.90
C ALA A 651 2.35 -37.53 -29.96
N VAL A 652 2.00 -36.60 -30.85
CA VAL A 652 2.62 -35.27 -30.90
C VAL A 652 2.39 -34.59 -29.55
N ARG A 653 3.47 -34.10 -28.94
CA ARG A 653 3.44 -33.45 -27.63
C ARG A 653 3.19 -31.96 -27.83
N ASP A 654 2.16 -31.45 -27.17
CA ASP A 654 1.87 -30.02 -27.12
C ASP A 654 2.75 -29.37 -26.04
N VAL A 655 3.23 -28.15 -26.29
CA VAL A 655 4.19 -27.45 -25.42
C VAL A 655 3.75 -26.03 -25.15
#